data_AF-A0AA90ZMN3-F1
#
_entry.id   AF-A0AA90ZMN3-F1
#
_cell.length_a   1.000
_cell.length_b   1.000
_cell.length_c   1.000
_cell.angle_alpha   90.00
_cell.angle_beta   90.00
_cell.angle_gamma   90.00
#
_symmetry.space_group_name_H-M   'P 1'
#
loop_
_entity.id
_entity.type
_entity.pdbx_description
1 polymer ?
#
loop_
_entity_poly.entity_id
_entity_poly.type
_entity_poly.pdbx_seq_one_letter_code
_entity_poly.pdbx_strand_id
1 'polypeptide(L)'
;SAEAPYRYTLVGELKDAKGRTVQTFSTIVGFRKVEIKETPAEKDEFGLAGRYYYLNGQPIKLKGVNRHENNTLLGHTATREQMENEIFLMKRGNINHVRNCHYPDAPYWYYLCDKYGIYLEDEANLESHEYYYGKQSLSHIPEFRNAHIARNMEMVHATVNHPSVVIWSLGNEAGPGKTFVDCYNAIKAYDTSRPVQYERNNDIVDMGSNQYPSIAWVQGAVQGKYKLKYPFHISEYAHSMGNACGNLIDYWNAIESTNFFMGGAIWDWVDQALNKQDSVTGKTYWAYGGDFGKDNKPNDGMFCMNGIVRPDFSPKAQYYEVKKVYQNVGVKAVDMKQGQIEIFNKNYFEPLKNYQIVWSLYKDGVCISKNQPLQGAKNIVGPREKGFYTLPYDYASLDPKSEYFVTVQFLLGKDMPWAAKGYPQMEEQLRVKGADVAAPSIATVAKNGKAMKLSVDKAAKRANIHGGNFQVAFDLNTGAIYSLKYGSQDVIKDGNGPKLDAYRAPTDNDAGIGYHNAWFKNGLYDLQHLVKNWNYTAKKDGSYQLDFTVESQGKEGCDVNYSNRDRDPESCYNFEKNKHALTDADLKFTSRQIYTIYKDGSIEMQSAIGANRSKVILPRIGYSMVLPSELNQYDYYGRGPVNNYNDRKTSQFIGWYHSPVAEQGIMLPKPQAQGNREEVRWCAVTNDNQQGVVFISDSTMSASALPWSQQELTLAAHPYQLPKSSGTHLHLDAKVTGLGGASCGQGGPLTPDQVRSTPTTFGFIIRPAVKSELGNIVKVSATGREMVKEVMKKMQQNQQTSGLQIAFASSQEPDEGDAAYLVDGDPSTFWHTMYSITLAKYPHWVDFDAGKQKVIKGFTYLARQDGSLNGCIKDYEIYVSNDNKTWGEPILKGHFEKTAKLQKVMLNKPVKARYFRLRALNEQNGQDYASGSEFTLITE
;
A
#
# COMPACT_ATOMS: atom_id res chain seq x y z
N SER A 1 -6.27 -23.32 -23.40
CA SER A 1 -5.62 -22.22 -22.66
C SER A 1 -6.42 -21.94 -21.40
N ALA A 2 -5.98 -21.05 -20.50
CA ALA A 2 -6.77 -20.63 -19.34
C ALA A 2 -8.02 -19.82 -19.72
N GLU A 3 -8.01 -19.17 -20.89
CA GLU A 3 -9.15 -18.45 -21.46
C GLU A 3 -10.20 -19.41 -22.04
N ALA A 4 -9.76 -20.47 -22.72
CA ALA A 4 -10.60 -21.50 -23.33
C ALA A 4 -10.02 -22.91 -23.04
N PRO A 5 -10.44 -23.58 -21.95
CA PRO A 5 -9.90 -24.86 -21.52
C PRO A 5 -10.55 -26.04 -22.25
N TYR A 6 -10.34 -26.14 -23.57
CA TYR A 6 -10.79 -27.32 -24.33
C TYR A 6 -10.04 -28.58 -23.86
N ARG A 7 -10.81 -29.63 -23.58
CA ARG A 7 -10.33 -30.92 -23.06
C ARG A 7 -10.86 -32.07 -23.92
N TYR A 8 -10.04 -33.09 -24.09
CA TYR A 8 -10.40 -34.34 -24.75
C TYR A 8 -10.22 -35.49 -23.75
N THR A 9 -10.94 -36.58 -23.98
CA THR A 9 -10.76 -37.82 -23.21
C THR A 9 -10.00 -38.83 -24.07
N LEU A 10 -8.79 -39.17 -23.65
CA LEU A 10 -8.06 -40.31 -24.19
C LEU A 10 -8.58 -41.56 -23.49
N VAL A 11 -9.04 -42.55 -24.25
CA VAL A 11 -9.46 -43.86 -23.75
C VAL A 11 -8.51 -44.91 -24.31
N GLY A 12 -7.88 -45.69 -23.42
CA GLY A 12 -6.98 -46.77 -23.78
C GLY A 12 -7.52 -48.13 -23.36
N GLU A 13 -7.32 -49.14 -24.21
CA GLU A 13 -7.67 -50.53 -23.92
C GLU A 13 -6.41 -51.40 -23.99
N LEU A 14 -6.16 -52.19 -22.94
CA LEU A 14 -5.23 -53.31 -23.00
C LEU A 14 -6.00 -54.54 -23.47
N LYS A 15 -5.53 -55.19 -24.53
CA LYS A 15 -6.14 -56.40 -25.09
C LYS A 15 -5.22 -57.59 -24.91
N ASP A 16 -5.80 -58.75 -24.58
CA ASP A 16 -5.06 -60.01 -24.57
C ASP A 16 -4.75 -60.50 -25.99
N ALA A 17 -4.00 -61.60 -26.11
CA ALA A 17 -3.66 -62.21 -27.39
C ALA A 17 -4.88 -62.71 -28.20
N LYS A 18 -6.07 -62.80 -27.58
CA LYS A 18 -7.34 -63.16 -28.23
C LYS A 18 -8.15 -61.93 -28.64
N GLY A 19 -7.62 -60.72 -28.48
CA GLY A 19 -8.28 -59.46 -28.81
C GLY A 19 -9.34 -59.02 -27.78
N ARG A 20 -9.41 -59.65 -26.61
CA ARG A 20 -10.37 -59.29 -25.55
C ARG A 20 -9.80 -58.18 -24.68
N THR A 21 -10.59 -57.15 -24.40
CA THR A 21 -10.20 -56.08 -23.46
C THR A 21 -10.06 -56.65 -22.05
N VAL A 22 -8.87 -56.49 -21.46
CA VAL A 22 -8.55 -56.91 -20.09
C VAL A 22 -8.47 -55.74 -19.12
N GLN A 23 -8.21 -54.53 -19.64
CA GLN A 23 -8.22 -53.31 -18.87
C GLN A 23 -8.61 -52.14 -19.76
N THR A 24 -9.42 -51.24 -19.24
CA THR A 24 -9.72 -49.94 -19.85
C THR A 24 -9.25 -48.85 -18.90
N PHE A 25 -8.65 -47.80 -19.44
CA PHE A 25 -8.34 -46.59 -18.69
C PHE A 25 -8.75 -45.35 -19.49
N SER A 26 -8.96 -44.24 -18.80
CA SER A 26 -9.19 -42.95 -19.44
C SER A 26 -8.44 -41.84 -18.73
N THR A 27 -7.93 -40.88 -19.49
CA THR A 27 -7.36 -39.65 -18.95
C THR A 27 -7.78 -38.43 -19.77
N ILE A 28 -7.72 -37.26 -19.14
CA ILE A 28 -8.01 -36.00 -19.81
C ILE A 28 -6.72 -35.47 -20.45
N VAL A 29 -6.84 -34.95 -21.67
CA VAL A 29 -5.74 -34.32 -22.40
C VAL A 29 -6.17 -32.95 -22.93
N GLY A 30 -5.22 -32.03 -23.07
CA GLY A 30 -5.44 -30.71 -23.66
C GLY A 30 -4.31 -30.35 -24.61
N PHE A 31 -4.66 -29.97 -25.84
CA PHE A 31 -3.66 -29.59 -26.85
C PHE A 31 -3.12 -28.19 -26.55
N ARG A 32 -1.84 -28.12 -26.19
CA ARG A 32 -1.11 -26.88 -25.99
C ARG A 32 0.39 -27.09 -26.22
N LYS A 33 1.10 -26.02 -26.58
CA LYS A 33 2.55 -25.99 -26.70
C LYS A 33 3.11 -24.87 -25.84
N VAL A 34 4.05 -25.20 -24.96
CA VAL A 34 4.87 -24.21 -24.25
C VAL A 34 6.24 -24.20 -24.93
N GLU A 35 6.77 -23.01 -25.21
CA GLU A 35 8.10 -22.87 -25.80
C GLU A 35 8.77 -21.57 -25.32
N ILE A 36 10.10 -21.60 -25.19
CA ILE A 36 10.91 -20.40 -24.96
C ILE A 36 11.78 -20.19 -26.19
N LYS A 37 11.71 -19.02 -26.83
CA LYS A 37 12.45 -18.73 -28.06
C LYS A 37 12.85 -17.27 -28.20
N GLU A 38 13.90 -17.04 -28.98
CA GLU A 38 14.32 -15.70 -29.41
C GLU A 38 13.26 -15.08 -30.32
N THR A 39 12.99 -13.80 -30.10
CA THR A 39 12.01 -13.00 -30.83
C THR A 39 12.67 -11.69 -31.25
N PRO A 40 12.72 -11.39 -32.56
CA PRO A 40 13.29 -10.13 -33.02
C PRO A 40 12.29 -8.98 -32.79
N ALA A 41 12.81 -7.76 -32.66
CA ALA A 41 12.04 -6.57 -32.28
C ALA A 41 10.83 -6.31 -33.18
N GLU A 42 10.93 -6.56 -34.48
CA GLU A 42 9.85 -6.36 -35.44
C GLU A 42 8.67 -7.34 -35.29
N LYS A 43 8.84 -8.40 -34.49
CA LYS A 43 7.78 -9.38 -34.18
C LYS A 43 7.23 -9.23 -32.76
N ASP A 44 7.73 -8.27 -31.99
CA ASP A 44 7.31 -7.99 -30.63
C ASP A 44 6.38 -6.78 -30.57
N GLU A 45 5.35 -6.82 -29.72
CA GLU A 45 4.37 -5.73 -29.63
C GLU A 45 4.92 -4.45 -28.98
N PHE A 46 6.07 -4.53 -28.30
CA PHE A 46 6.76 -3.39 -27.69
C PHE A 46 7.96 -2.92 -28.53
N GLY A 47 8.23 -3.57 -29.67
CA GLY A 47 9.41 -3.29 -30.50
C GLY A 47 10.71 -3.68 -29.82
N LEU A 48 10.70 -4.67 -28.93
CA LEU A 48 11.88 -5.14 -28.20
C LEU A 48 12.30 -6.52 -28.71
N ALA A 49 13.61 -6.71 -28.92
CA ALA A 49 14.15 -8.05 -29.17
C ALA A 49 14.40 -8.76 -27.84
N GLY A 50 14.16 -10.07 -27.78
CA GLY A 50 14.47 -10.85 -26.60
C GLY A 50 13.99 -12.30 -26.65
N ARG A 51 14.35 -13.05 -25.61
CA ARG A 51 13.94 -14.44 -25.41
C ARG A 51 12.68 -14.49 -24.56
N TYR A 52 11.57 -14.97 -25.13
CA TYR A 52 10.26 -14.92 -24.46
C TYR A 52 9.66 -16.31 -24.25
N TYR A 53 8.82 -16.41 -23.22
CA TYR A 53 7.95 -17.56 -22.99
C TYR A 53 6.69 -17.44 -23.84
N TYR A 54 6.30 -18.53 -24.49
CA TYR A 54 5.12 -18.62 -25.31
C TYR A 54 4.23 -19.79 -24.90
N LEU A 55 2.92 -19.55 -24.94
CA LEU A 55 1.90 -20.58 -24.96
C LEU A 55 1.14 -20.49 -26.28
N ASN A 56 1.11 -21.59 -27.05
CA ASN A 56 0.42 -21.64 -28.35
C ASN A 56 0.81 -20.48 -29.29
N GLY A 57 2.08 -20.09 -29.26
CA GLY A 57 2.62 -19.00 -30.08
C GLY A 57 2.33 -17.59 -29.58
N GLN A 58 1.73 -17.42 -28.39
CA GLN A 58 1.44 -16.12 -27.78
C GLN A 58 2.26 -15.87 -26.50
N PRO A 59 2.84 -14.66 -26.30
CA PRO A 59 3.62 -14.32 -25.11
C PRO A 59 2.70 -13.94 -23.93
N ILE A 60 2.08 -14.96 -23.33
CA ILE A 60 1.05 -14.77 -22.30
C ILE A 60 1.59 -14.15 -21.01
N LYS A 61 0.70 -13.51 -20.23
CA LYS A 61 0.97 -13.10 -18.84
C LYS A 61 0.38 -14.07 -17.83
N LEU A 62 1.20 -14.51 -16.88
CA LEU A 62 0.84 -15.27 -15.70
C LEU A 62 0.43 -14.31 -14.57
N LYS A 63 -0.87 -14.26 -14.33
CA LYS A 63 -1.56 -13.46 -13.31
C LYS A 63 -1.78 -14.34 -12.10
N GLY A 64 -0.72 -14.51 -11.31
CA GLY A 64 -0.56 -15.60 -10.37
C GLY A 64 -0.90 -15.30 -8.92
N VAL A 65 -1.12 -16.36 -8.16
CA VAL A 65 -1.12 -16.40 -6.68
C VAL A 65 -0.46 -17.71 -6.20
N ASN A 66 0.24 -17.68 -5.08
CA ASN A 66 0.74 -18.85 -4.38
C ASN A 66 -0.40 -19.44 -3.53
N ARG A 67 -0.56 -20.77 -3.55
CA ARG A 67 -1.65 -21.45 -2.82
C ARG A 67 -1.10 -22.56 -1.93
N HIS A 68 -1.37 -22.45 -0.64
CA HIS A 68 -1.28 -23.56 0.32
C HIS A 68 -2.63 -24.26 0.49
N GLU A 69 -2.62 -25.57 0.73
CA GLU A 69 -3.80 -26.31 1.17
C GLU A 69 -4.05 -26.05 2.66
N ASN A 70 -5.01 -25.17 2.96
CA ASN A 70 -5.42 -24.84 4.33
C ASN A 70 -6.93 -24.96 4.52
N ASN A 71 -7.34 -25.57 5.63
CA ASN A 71 -8.70 -25.65 6.12
C ASN A 71 -8.70 -25.34 7.62
N THR A 72 -9.55 -24.40 8.05
CA THR A 72 -9.60 -23.91 9.44
C THR A 72 -9.98 -24.96 10.48
N LEU A 73 -10.54 -26.10 10.06
CA LEU A 73 -10.93 -27.21 10.93
C LEU A 73 -10.05 -28.45 10.72
N LEU A 74 -9.61 -28.71 9.50
CA LEU A 74 -8.96 -29.95 9.09
C LEU A 74 -7.46 -29.80 8.79
N GLY A 75 -6.88 -28.61 9.00
CA GLY A 75 -5.49 -28.31 8.66
C GLY A 75 -5.26 -28.45 7.15
N HIS A 76 -4.29 -29.26 6.73
CA HIS A 76 -3.95 -29.44 5.31
C HIS A 76 -4.96 -30.24 4.48
N THR A 77 -6.07 -30.70 5.07
CA THR A 77 -7.09 -31.46 4.33
C THR A 77 -8.13 -30.54 3.71
N ALA A 78 -7.84 -30.00 2.52
CA ALA A 78 -8.81 -29.24 1.73
C ALA A 78 -9.92 -30.16 1.19
N THR A 79 -11.19 -29.77 1.34
CA THR A 79 -12.31 -30.53 0.78
C THR A 79 -12.48 -30.24 -0.71
N ARG A 80 -13.16 -31.12 -1.45
CA ARG A 80 -13.47 -30.88 -2.88
C ARG A 80 -14.33 -29.63 -3.09
N GLU A 81 -15.30 -29.41 -2.21
CA GLU A 81 -16.15 -28.21 -2.23
C GLU A 81 -15.32 -26.95 -2.00
N GLN A 82 -14.37 -27.00 -1.06
CA GLN A 82 -13.44 -25.91 -0.82
C GLN A 82 -12.63 -25.58 -2.07
N MET A 83 -11.97 -26.58 -2.68
CA MET A 83 -11.18 -26.39 -3.90
C MET A 83 -12.02 -25.82 -5.06
N GLU A 84 -13.29 -26.23 -5.19
CA GLU A 84 -14.23 -25.67 -6.17
C GLU A 84 -14.57 -24.20 -5.89
N ASN A 85 -14.84 -23.85 -4.64
CA ASN A 85 -15.06 -22.45 -4.26
C ASN A 85 -13.81 -21.59 -4.52
N GLU A 86 -12.63 -22.11 -4.17
CA GLU A 86 -11.35 -21.44 -4.39
C GLU A 86 -11.13 -21.13 -5.87
N ILE A 87 -11.26 -22.12 -6.76
CA ILE A 87 -11.05 -21.88 -8.19
C ILE A 87 -12.08 -20.89 -8.75
N PHE A 88 -13.33 -20.90 -8.27
CA PHE A 88 -14.33 -19.92 -8.67
C PHE A 88 -14.04 -18.52 -8.16
N LEU A 89 -13.50 -18.36 -6.95
CA LEU A 89 -13.01 -17.08 -6.46
C LEU A 89 -11.83 -16.59 -7.31
N MET A 90 -10.90 -17.47 -7.70
CA MET A 90 -9.79 -17.10 -8.58
C MET A 90 -10.26 -16.62 -9.96
N LYS A 91 -11.22 -17.33 -10.59
CA LYS A 91 -11.81 -16.90 -11.88
C LYS A 91 -12.52 -15.55 -11.75
N ARG A 92 -13.23 -15.28 -10.66
CA ARG A 92 -13.83 -13.96 -10.37
C ARG A 92 -12.77 -12.86 -10.16
N GLY A 93 -11.60 -13.23 -9.65
CA GLY A 93 -10.47 -12.33 -9.37
C GLY A 93 -9.54 -12.10 -10.55
N ASN A 94 -9.90 -12.54 -11.76
CA ASN A 94 -9.05 -12.46 -12.96
C ASN A 94 -7.69 -13.19 -12.83
N ILE A 95 -7.56 -14.11 -11.85
CA ILE A 95 -6.38 -14.95 -11.67
C ILE A 95 -6.40 -16.05 -12.73
N ASN A 96 -5.26 -16.24 -13.40
CA ASN A 96 -5.11 -17.27 -14.45
C ASN A 96 -3.98 -18.27 -14.16
N HIS A 97 -3.22 -18.06 -13.08
CA HIS A 97 -2.06 -18.85 -12.73
C HIS A 97 -2.04 -19.13 -11.22
N VAL A 98 -1.60 -20.33 -10.84
CA VAL A 98 -1.33 -20.70 -9.45
C VAL A 98 0.02 -21.40 -9.39
N ARG A 99 0.82 -21.04 -8.39
CA ARG A 99 1.98 -21.83 -7.95
C ARG A 99 1.55 -22.67 -6.75
N ASN A 100 1.74 -23.99 -6.85
CA ASN A 100 1.45 -24.91 -5.75
C ASN A 100 2.58 -24.79 -4.72
N CYS A 101 2.40 -23.99 -3.66
CA CYS A 101 3.45 -23.72 -2.68
C CYS A 101 3.32 -24.67 -1.48
N HIS A 102 4.35 -25.40 -1.05
CA HIS A 102 5.63 -25.69 -1.72
C HIS A 102 5.76 -27.20 -1.96
N TYR A 103 4.69 -27.78 -2.52
CA TYR A 103 4.51 -29.21 -2.72
C TYR A 103 3.42 -29.49 -3.76
N PRO A 104 3.36 -30.71 -4.33
CA PRO A 104 2.26 -31.12 -5.18
C PRO A 104 0.94 -31.19 -4.38
N ASP A 105 -0.12 -30.59 -4.93
CA ASP A 105 -1.45 -30.51 -4.30
C ASP A 105 -2.24 -31.83 -4.44
N ALA A 106 -3.43 -31.90 -3.83
CA ALA A 106 -4.33 -33.03 -4.04
C ALA A 106 -4.70 -33.22 -5.54
N PRO A 107 -4.78 -34.46 -6.08
CA PRO A 107 -5.08 -34.71 -7.50
C PRO A 107 -6.37 -34.04 -8.04
N TYR A 108 -7.35 -33.78 -7.18
CA TYR A 108 -8.58 -33.09 -7.57
C TYR A 108 -8.33 -31.63 -7.98
N TRP A 109 -7.32 -30.97 -7.40
CA TRP A 109 -6.92 -29.61 -7.75
C TRP A 109 -6.49 -29.49 -9.22
N TYR A 110 -5.59 -30.37 -9.67
CA TYR A 110 -5.16 -30.41 -11.08
C TYR A 110 -6.33 -30.65 -12.04
N TYR A 111 -7.28 -31.53 -11.67
CA TYR A 111 -8.50 -31.72 -12.45
C TYR A 111 -9.34 -30.43 -12.59
N LEU A 112 -9.47 -29.66 -11.51
CA LEU A 112 -10.18 -28.38 -11.52
C LEU A 112 -9.44 -27.35 -12.37
N CYS A 113 -8.11 -27.25 -12.25
CA CYS A 113 -7.28 -26.36 -13.05
C CYS A 113 -7.35 -26.67 -14.55
N ASP A 114 -7.35 -27.95 -14.92
CA ASP A 114 -7.61 -28.39 -16.28
C ASP A 114 -9.02 -27.97 -16.74
N LYS A 115 -10.03 -28.23 -15.90
CA LYS A 115 -11.46 -28.00 -16.22
C LYS A 115 -11.79 -26.53 -16.43
N TYR A 116 -11.32 -25.67 -15.54
CA TYR A 116 -11.72 -24.27 -15.49
C TYR A 116 -10.65 -23.31 -16.03
N GLY A 117 -9.48 -23.85 -16.42
CA GLY A 117 -8.42 -23.10 -17.05
C GLY A 117 -7.68 -22.21 -16.05
N ILE A 118 -6.76 -22.82 -15.31
CA ILE A 118 -5.73 -22.18 -14.49
C ILE A 118 -4.39 -22.81 -14.88
N TYR A 119 -3.38 -22.00 -15.15
CA TYR A 119 -2.02 -22.44 -15.39
C TYR A 119 -1.34 -22.79 -14.07
N LEU A 120 -0.69 -23.95 -13.99
CA LEU A 120 0.03 -24.39 -12.81
C LEU A 120 1.53 -24.31 -13.02
N GLU A 121 2.19 -23.72 -12.02
CA GLU A 121 3.57 -24.05 -11.67
C GLU A 121 3.49 -25.13 -10.59
N ASP A 122 3.85 -26.36 -10.98
CA ASP A 122 3.84 -27.50 -10.07
C ASP A 122 5.22 -27.63 -9.43
N GLU A 123 5.26 -27.74 -8.10
CA GLU A 123 6.49 -27.63 -7.32
C GLU A 123 6.77 -28.89 -6.50
N ALA A 124 8.00 -29.38 -6.58
CA ALA A 124 8.40 -30.55 -5.81
C ALA A 124 8.35 -30.22 -4.31
N ASN A 125 7.89 -31.18 -3.49
CA ASN A 125 7.87 -31.05 -2.03
C ASN A 125 9.29 -31.08 -1.48
N LEU A 126 10.00 -29.97 -1.56
CA LEU A 126 11.42 -29.89 -1.31
C LEU A 126 11.79 -28.48 -0.84
N GLU A 127 11.88 -28.35 0.48
CA GLU A 127 12.26 -27.12 1.17
C GLU A 127 13.12 -27.47 2.38
N SER A 128 14.26 -26.78 2.51
CA SER A 128 15.21 -27.00 3.62
C SER A 128 15.73 -25.68 4.15
N HIS A 129 14.82 -24.71 4.32
CA HIS A 129 15.12 -23.30 4.60
C HIS A 129 16.07 -23.13 5.79
N GLU A 130 15.86 -23.86 6.89
CA GLU A 130 16.66 -23.80 8.13
C GLU A 130 18.19 -23.94 7.91
N TYR A 131 18.60 -24.69 6.87
CA TYR A 131 20.01 -24.93 6.58
C TYR A 131 20.67 -23.82 5.74
N TYR A 132 19.90 -22.78 5.40
CA TYR A 132 20.29 -21.69 4.50
C TYR A 132 20.88 -22.24 3.19
N TYR A 133 21.68 -21.43 2.49
CA TYR A 133 22.05 -21.66 1.10
C TYR A 133 23.57 -21.84 0.90
N GLY A 134 24.34 -21.83 1.99
CA GLY A 134 25.78 -22.05 1.98
C GLY A 134 26.15 -23.53 1.98
N LYS A 135 27.38 -23.84 2.38
CA LYS A 135 27.93 -25.21 2.41
C LYS A 135 27.06 -26.22 3.17
N GLN A 136 26.31 -25.76 4.17
CA GLN A 136 25.43 -26.55 5.03
C GLN A 136 24.11 -26.94 4.36
N SER A 137 23.74 -26.28 3.25
CA SER A 137 22.52 -26.60 2.52
C SER A 137 22.53 -28.06 2.09
N LEU A 138 21.40 -28.75 2.32
CA LEU A 138 21.24 -30.17 1.99
C LEU A 138 21.39 -30.44 0.49
N SER A 139 21.21 -29.41 -0.35
CA SER A 139 21.45 -29.48 -1.80
C SER A 139 22.92 -29.73 -2.18
N HIS A 140 23.87 -29.51 -1.27
CA HIS A 140 25.30 -29.82 -1.46
C HIS A 140 25.70 -31.19 -0.89
N ILE A 141 24.85 -31.84 -0.08
CA ILE A 141 25.18 -33.05 0.66
C ILE A 141 24.86 -34.30 -0.18
N PRO A 142 25.86 -35.11 -0.59
CA PRO A 142 25.64 -36.23 -1.51
C PRO A 142 24.60 -37.25 -1.05
N GLU A 143 24.48 -37.48 0.26
CA GLU A 143 23.55 -38.42 0.88
C GLU A 143 22.09 -38.02 0.63
N PHE A 144 21.81 -36.73 0.46
CA PHE A 144 20.47 -36.21 0.17
C PHE A 144 20.14 -36.20 -1.32
N ARG A 145 21.10 -36.48 -2.20
CA ARG A 145 20.92 -36.41 -3.66
C ARG A 145 19.74 -37.22 -4.16
N ASN A 146 19.65 -38.49 -3.75
CA ASN A 146 18.61 -39.39 -4.23
C ASN A 146 17.22 -38.97 -3.73
N ALA A 147 17.12 -38.40 -2.52
CA ALA A 147 15.84 -37.91 -1.99
C ALA A 147 15.32 -36.69 -2.78
N HIS A 148 16.20 -35.79 -3.20
CA HIS A 148 15.82 -34.63 -4.02
C HIS A 148 15.31 -35.06 -5.41
N ILE A 149 16.05 -35.97 -6.07
CA ILE A 149 15.67 -36.47 -7.40
C ILE A 149 14.35 -37.24 -7.31
N ALA A 150 14.18 -38.09 -6.28
CA ALA A 150 12.94 -38.85 -6.09
C ALA A 150 11.72 -37.93 -5.97
N ARG A 151 11.76 -36.92 -5.09
CA ARG A 151 10.65 -35.97 -4.90
C ARG A 151 10.30 -35.19 -6.18
N ASN A 152 11.32 -34.78 -6.94
CA ASN A 152 11.12 -34.12 -8.23
C ASN A 152 10.47 -35.04 -9.26
N MET A 153 10.97 -36.28 -9.39
CA MET A 153 10.44 -37.23 -10.37
C MET A 153 9.07 -37.81 -9.97
N GLU A 154 8.77 -37.95 -8.68
CA GLU A 154 7.45 -38.36 -8.18
C GLU A 154 6.37 -37.35 -8.59
N MET A 155 6.63 -36.05 -8.42
CA MET A 155 5.76 -34.98 -8.92
C MET A 155 5.56 -35.12 -10.43
N VAL A 156 6.65 -35.12 -11.21
CA VAL A 156 6.56 -35.14 -12.68
C VAL A 156 5.84 -36.38 -13.18
N HIS A 157 6.14 -37.57 -12.65
CA HIS A 157 5.44 -38.80 -13.04
C HIS A 157 3.94 -38.75 -12.72
N ALA A 158 3.56 -38.16 -11.59
CA ALA A 158 2.17 -38.06 -11.18
C ALA A 158 1.36 -37.08 -12.05
N THR A 159 1.96 -35.97 -12.49
CA THR A 159 1.19 -34.84 -13.04
C THR A 159 1.51 -34.46 -14.49
N VAL A 160 2.44 -35.14 -15.18
CA VAL A 160 2.87 -34.81 -16.57
C VAL A 160 1.72 -34.73 -17.59
N ASN A 161 0.64 -35.48 -17.38
CA ASN A 161 -0.51 -35.52 -18.29
C ASN A 161 -1.46 -34.32 -18.12
N HIS A 162 -1.33 -33.52 -17.07
CA HIS A 162 -2.18 -32.36 -16.85
C HIS A 162 -1.79 -31.21 -17.80
N PRO A 163 -2.69 -30.77 -18.71
CA PRO A 163 -2.42 -29.64 -19.59
C PRO A 163 -2.30 -28.30 -18.85
N SER A 164 -2.90 -28.18 -17.65
CA SER A 164 -2.76 -27.00 -16.78
C SER A 164 -1.34 -26.79 -16.27
N VAL A 165 -0.57 -27.86 -16.03
CA VAL A 165 0.84 -27.75 -15.62
C VAL A 165 1.65 -27.21 -16.79
N VAL A 166 2.25 -26.03 -16.63
CA VAL A 166 2.99 -25.32 -17.68
C VAL A 166 4.42 -24.94 -17.27
N ILE A 167 4.77 -25.11 -16.00
CA ILE A 167 6.11 -24.90 -15.43
C ILE A 167 6.36 -26.01 -14.39
N TRP A 168 7.57 -26.57 -14.37
CA TRP A 168 8.07 -27.40 -13.27
C TRP A 168 8.96 -26.56 -12.35
N SER A 169 8.70 -26.59 -11.04
CA SER A 169 9.60 -26.01 -10.03
C SER A 169 10.35 -27.11 -9.28
N LEU A 170 11.66 -26.93 -9.10
CA LEU A 170 12.51 -27.93 -8.44
C LEU A 170 12.32 -28.00 -6.91
N GLY A 171 11.68 -26.98 -6.31
CA GLY A 171 11.50 -26.82 -4.87
C GLY A 171 11.55 -25.35 -4.44
N ASN A 172 11.56 -25.09 -3.14
CA ASN A 172 11.58 -23.76 -2.54
C ASN A 172 12.73 -23.62 -1.56
N GLU A 173 13.46 -22.50 -1.57
CA GLU A 173 14.41 -22.09 -0.52
C GLU A 173 15.33 -23.21 0.04
N ALA A 174 15.80 -24.09 -0.83
CA ALA A 174 16.58 -25.29 -0.45
C ALA A 174 18.06 -25.21 -0.86
N GLY A 175 18.53 -24.00 -1.22
CA GLY A 175 19.92 -23.70 -1.61
C GLY A 175 20.28 -24.15 -3.05
N PRO A 176 21.46 -23.74 -3.56
CA PRO A 176 21.78 -23.82 -4.99
C PRO A 176 22.63 -25.04 -5.40
N GLY A 177 22.71 -26.08 -4.58
CA GLY A 177 23.71 -27.14 -4.72
C GLY A 177 23.57 -28.04 -5.95
N LYS A 178 24.65 -28.79 -6.24
CA LYS A 178 24.80 -29.66 -7.44
C LYS A 178 23.63 -30.64 -7.59
N THR A 179 23.02 -31.08 -6.49
CA THR A 179 21.86 -31.96 -6.50
C THR A 179 20.70 -31.40 -7.34
N PHE A 180 20.51 -30.08 -7.41
CA PHE A 180 19.48 -29.48 -8.26
C PHE A 180 19.81 -29.54 -9.75
N VAL A 181 21.08 -29.57 -10.13
CA VAL A 181 21.49 -29.86 -11.53
C VAL A 181 21.08 -31.28 -11.90
N ASP A 182 21.27 -32.23 -10.99
CA ASP A 182 20.85 -33.61 -11.20
C ASP A 182 19.31 -33.74 -11.28
N CYS A 183 18.57 -32.99 -10.46
CA CYS A 183 17.10 -32.94 -10.53
C CYS A 183 16.63 -32.37 -11.87
N TYR A 184 17.18 -31.23 -12.30
CA TYR A 184 16.90 -30.64 -13.61
C TYR A 184 17.17 -31.65 -14.74
N ASN A 185 18.35 -32.29 -14.75
CA ASN A 185 18.70 -33.26 -15.77
C ASN A 185 17.75 -34.47 -15.80
N ALA A 186 17.32 -34.96 -14.62
CA ALA A 186 16.36 -36.05 -14.53
C ALA A 186 14.99 -35.66 -15.13
N ILE A 187 14.49 -34.45 -14.82
CA ILE A 187 13.24 -33.94 -15.40
C ILE A 187 13.40 -33.81 -16.92
N LYS A 188 14.46 -33.17 -17.43
CA LYS A 188 14.64 -32.95 -18.87
C LYS A 188 14.86 -34.24 -19.67
N ALA A 189 15.37 -35.30 -19.03
CA ALA A 189 15.45 -36.62 -19.65
C ALA A 189 14.06 -37.27 -19.86
N TYR A 190 13.06 -36.87 -19.07
CA TYR A 190 11.70 -37.42 -19.12
C TYR A 190 10.69 -36.49 -19.84
N ASP A 191 10.66 -35.20 -19.50
CA ASP A 191 9.76 -34.21 -20.08
C ASP A 191 10.51 -32.98 -20.62
N THR A 192 10.43 -32.78 -21.93
CA THR A 192 10.96 -31.61 -22.63
C THR A 192 9.87 -30.63 -23.07
N SER A 193 8.60 -30.93 -22.79
CA SER A 193 7.44 -30.14 -23.22
C SER A 193 7.14 -28.92 -22.33
N ARG A 194 7.89 -28.76 -21.24
CA ARG A 194 7.75 -27.71 -20.23
C ARG A 194 9.12 -27.16 -19.83
N PRO A 195 9.21 -25.85 -19.48
CA PRO A 195 10.39 -25.30 -18.84
C PRO A 195 10.44 -25.69 -17.37
N VAL A 196 11.67 -25.75 -16.86
CA VAL A 196 11.97 -25.90 -15.43
C VAL A 196 12.41 -24.55 -14.87
N GLN A 197 11.99 -24.23 -13.65
CA GLN A 197 12.41 -23.06 -12.88
C GLN A 197 12.93 -23.50 -11.50
N TYR A 198 13.83 -22.70 -10.91
CA TYR A 198 14.22 -22.82 -9.51
C TYR A 198 14.83 -21.50 -9.05
N GLU A 199 14.16 -20.87 -8.10
CA GLU A 199 14.44 -19.49 -7.71
C GLU A 199 15.88 -19.32 -7.19
N ARG A 200 16.37 -20.27 -6.39
CA ARG A 200 17.68 -20.17 -5.72
C ARG A 200 18.86 -20.42 -6.67
N ASN A 201 18.63 -20.88 -7.91
CA ASN A 201 19.70 -21.05 -8.89
C ASN A 201 19.21 -20.87 -10.34
N ASN A 202 19.26 -19.63 -10.81
CA ASN A 202 18.86 -19.26 -12.16
C ASN A 202 19.82 -19.75 -13.27
N ASP A 203 20.99 -20.29 -12.96
CA ASP A 203 21.97 -20.69 -13.99
C ASP A 203 21.68 -22.06 -14.62
N ILE A 204 20.92 -22.91 -13.90
CA ILE A 204 20.73 -24.33 -14.24
C ILE A 204 19.38 -24.62 -14.91
N VAL A 205 18.54 -23.60 -15.07
CA VAL A 205 17.12 -23.72 -15.43
C VAL A 205 16.80 -23.09 -16.79
N ASP A 206 15.57 -23.30 -17.27
CA ASP A 206 15.09 -22.81 -18.58
C ASP A 206 14.55 -21.37 -18.52
N MET A 207 14.14 -20.91 -17.33
CA MET A 207 13.54 -19.60 -17.09
C MET A 207 13.99 -18.97 -15.78
N GLY A 208 13.97 -17.64 -15.71
CA GLY A 208 14.40 -16.88 -14.55
C GLY A 208 13.30 -16.70 -13.51
N SER A 209 13.66 -16.73 -12.22
CA SER A 209 12.78 -16.45 -11.10
C SER A 209 13.52 -15.80 -9.92
N ASN A 210 12.81 -14.97 -9.16
CA ASN A 210 13.23 -14.51 -7.84
C ASN A 210 12.01 -14.33 -6.92
N GLN A 211 12.25 -14.34 -5.61
CA GLN A 211 11.29 -13.95 -4.59
C GLN A 211 11.47 -12.48 -4.22
N TYR A 212 10.33 -11.79 -4.08
CA TYR A 212 10.17 -10.43 -3.59
C TYR A 212 11.16 -9.36 -4.13
N PRO A 213 11.43 -9.29 -5.45
CA PRO A 213 12.20 -8.17 -5.97
C PRO A 213 11.51 -6.84 -5.68
N SER A 214 12.25 -5.82 -5.30
CA SER A 214 11.69 -4.48 -5.14
C SER A 214 11.11 -3.97 -6.47
N ILE A 215 10.10 -3.09 -6.39
CA ILE A 215 9.49 -2.49 -7.59
C ILE A 215 10.55 -1.75 -8.42
N ALA A 216 11.49 -1.06 -7.76
CA ALA A 216 12.59 -0.37 -8.43
C ALA A 216 13.49 -1.35 -9.19
N TRP A 217 13.77 -2.53 -8.62
CA TRP A 217 14.49 -3.57 -9.32
C TRP A 217 13.70 -4.09 -10.53
N VAL A 218 12.40 -4.37 -10.39
CA VAL A 218 11.58 -4.84 -11.53
C VAL A 218 11.55 -3.80 -12.65
N GLN A 219 11.38 -2.51 -12.32
CA GLN A 219 11.46 -1.40 -13.28
C GLN A 219 12.82 -1.34 -13.98
N GLY A 220 13.93 -1.58 -13.27
CA GLY A 220 15.25 -1.66 -13.87
C GLY A 220 15.44 -2.89 -14.76
N ALA A 221 14.90 -4.03 -14.35
CA ALA A 221 15.01 -5.31 -15.04
C ALA A 221 14.30 -5.28 -16.40
N VAL A 222 13.07 -4.76 -16.46
CA VAL A 222 12.29 -4.64 -17.71
C VAL A 222 12.93 -3.65 -18.70
N GLN A 223 13.76 -2.73 -18.22
CA GLN A 223 14.56 -1.80 -19.04
C GLN A 223 15.90 -2.41 -19.50
N GLY A 224 16.19 -3.65 -19.15
CA GLY A 224 17.42 -4.34 -19.54
C GLY A 224 18.67 -3.97 -18.73
N LYS A 225 18.54 -3.31 -17.57
CA LYS A 225 19.69 -2.86 -16.76
C LYS A 225 20.55 -4.01 -16.20
N TYR A 226 19.95 -5.17 -15.92
CA TYR A 226 20.60 -6.25 -15.15
C TYR A 226 21.06 -7.46 -15.98
N LYS A 227 21.03 -7.38 -17.32
CA LYS A 227 21.50 -8.45 -18.24
C LYS A 227 20.98 -9.86 -17.87
N LEU A 228 19.68 -9.97 -17.58
CA LEU A 228 19.04 -11.24 -17.25
C LEU A 228 18.99 -12.16 -18.48
N LYS A 229 19.30 -13.45 -18.28
CA LYS A 229 19.52 -14.44 -19.37
C LYS A 229 18.23 -15.02 -19.97
N TYR A 230 17.18 -15.13 -19.16
CA TYR A 230 15.99 -15.90 -19.49
C TYR A 230 14.72 -15.06 -19.29
N PRO A 231 13.60 -15.39 -19.97
CA PRO A 231 12.31 -14.80 -19.60
C PRO A 231 12.04 -15.03 -18.12
N PHE A 232 11.41 -14.05 -17.48
CA PHE A 232 11.40 -13.93 -16.04
C PHE A 232 9.98 -13.99 -15.46
N HIS A 233 9.77 -14.91 -14.50
CA HIS A 233 8.54 -15.04 -13.71
C HIS A 233 8.89 -14.84 -12.24
N ILE A 234 8.21 -13.94 -11.54
CA ILE A 234 8.48 -13.70 -10.11
C ILE A 234 7.71 -14.74 -9.29
N SER A 235 8.37 -15.71 -8.67
CA SER A 235 7.70 -16.80 -7.94
C SER A 235 6.87 -16.29 -6.77
N GLU A 236 7.33 -15.24 -6.08
CA GLU A 236 6.61 -14.60 -4.97
C GLU A 236 6.79 -13.08 -5.02
N TYR A 237 5.69 -12.32 -4.94
CA TYR A 237 5.74 -10.86 -4.84
C TYR A 237 4.50 -10.32 -4.13
N ALA A 238 4.49 -9.02 -3.84
CA ALA A 238 3.35 -8.30 -3.25
C ALA A 238 2.76 -9.00 -2.01
N HIS A 239 3.62 -9.28 -1.02
CA HIS A 239 3.25 -9.96 0.22
C HIS A 239 1.99 -9.35 0.86
N SER A 240 0.98 -10.18 1.12
CA SER A 240 -0.39 -9.75 1.49
C SER A 240 -0.73 -9.92 2.98
N MET A 241 0.30 -9.94 3.84
CA MET A 241 0.12 -10.05 5.30
C MET A 241 -0.69 -8.88 5.89
N GLY A 242 -1.77 -9.20 6.61
CA GLY A 242 -2.62 -8.19 7.25
C GLY A 242 -3.30 -7.24 6.26
N ASN A 243 -3.15 -5.93 6.43
CA ASN A 243 -3.59 -4.91 5.47
C ASN A 243 -2.40 -4.45 4.59
N ALA A 244 -2.25 -5.05 3.39
CA ALA A 244 -1.03 -4.95 2.57
C ALA A 244 -1.31 -4.81 1.05
N CYS A 245 -0.44 -5.33 0.18
CA CYS A 245 -0.46 -5.17 -1.28
C CYS A 245 -0.49 -3.71 -1.78
N GLY A 246 0.29 -2.82 -1.15
CA GLY A 246 0.56 -1.50 -1.70
C GLY A 246 1.37 -1.59 -3.00
N ASN A 247 1.13 -0.68 -3.94
CA ASN A 247 1.86 -0.53 -5.20
C ASN A 247 1.78 -1.73 -6.16
N LEU A 248 0.75 -2.57 -6.06
CA LEU A 248 0.55 -3.70 -6.98
C LEU A 248 0.48 -3.25 -8.45
N ILE A 249 -0.15 -2.10 -8.72
CA ILE A 249 -0.24 -1.53 -10.07
C ILE A 249 1.14 -1.15 -10.63
N ASP A 250 2.09 -0.76 -9.78
CA ASP A 250 3.44 -0.36 -10.22
C ASP A 250 4.26 -1.56 -10.71
N TYR A 251 4.12 -2.72 -10.06
CA TYR A 251 4.65 -3.98 -10.62
C TYR A 251 4.04 -4.27 -11.99
N TRP A 252 2.72 -4.17 -12.13
CA TRP A 252 2.05 -4.55 -13.38
C TRP A 252 2.29 -3.56 -14.51
N ASN A 253 2.46 -2.27 -14.21
CA ASN A 253 2.92 -1.30 -15.20
C ASN A 253 4.30 -1.69 -15.77
N ALA A 254 5.21 -2.19 -14.93
CA ALA A 254 6.50 -2.70 -15.39
C ALA A 254 6.36 -4.04 -16.15
N ILE A 255 5.65 -5.02 -15.59
CA ILE A 255 5.44 -6.35 -16.19
C ILE A 255 4.73 -6.26 -17.55
N GLU A 256 3.74 -5.39 -17.70
CA GLU A 256 3.00 -5.20 -18.96
C GLU A 256 3.74 -4.32 -19.98
N SER A 257 4.94 -3.80 -19.67
CA SER A 257 5.73 -2.97 -20.59
C SER A 257 6.68 -3.76 -21.51
N THR A 258 6.78 -5.07 -21.33
CA THR A 258 7.71 -5.94 -22.06
C THR A 258 7.18 -7.37 -22.12
N ASN A 259 7.60 -8.19 -23.09
CA ASN A 259 7.35 -9.64 -23.07
C ASN A 259 8.41 -10.45 -22.32
N PHE A 260 9.49 -9.79 -21.85
CA PHE A 260 10.55 -10.42 -21.09
C PHE A 260 10.10 -10.88 -19.69
N PHE A 261 9.34 -10.05 -18.98
CA PHE A 261 8.67 -10.42 -17.73
C PHE A 261 7.31 -11.01 -18.05
N MET A 262 7.08 -12.25 -17.66
CA MET A 262 5.85 -12.96 -17.97
C MET A 262 4.82 -12.92 -16.85
N GLY A 263 5.12 -12.28 -15.72
CA GLY A 263 4.19 -12.15 -14.60
C GLY A 263 4.81 -12.55 -13.28
N GLY A 264 3.96 -12.91 -12.32
CA GLY A 264 4.38 -13.40 -11.01
C GLY A 264 3.20 -13.93 -10.20
N ALA A 265 3.51 -14.59 -9.08
CA ALA A 265 2.53 -15.11 -8.17
C ALA A 265 2.52 -14.36 -6.82
N ILE A 266 1.37 -13.78 -6.46
CA ILE A 266 1.20 -13.05 -5.20
C ILE A 266 1.39 -14.01 -4.02
N TRP A 267 2.06 -13.57 -2.95
CA TRP A 267 2.10 -14.31 -1.70
C TRP A 267 1.08 -13.75 -0.68
N ASP A 268 0.01 -14.46 -0.33
CA ASP A 268 -0.47 -15.72 -0.90
C ASP A 268 -2.01 -15.72 -1.05
N TRP A 269 -2.60 -16.88 -1.31
CA TRP A 269 -4.04 -17.02 -1.55
C TRP A 269 -4.86 -16.79 -0.28
N VAL A 270 -4.60 -17.57 0.78
CA VAL A 270 -5.48 -17.70 1.95
C VAL A 270 -4.68 -17.62 3.25
N ASP A 271 -5.22 -16.88 4.21
CA ASP A 271 -4.70 -16.87 5.58
C ASP A 271 -4.72 -18.27 6.22
N GLN A 272 -3.59 -18.71 6.75
CA GLN A 272 -3.41 -20.06 7.30
C GLN A 272 -3.75 -20.10 8.80
N ALA A 273 -5.02 -19.85 9.11
CA ALA A 273 -5.56 -19.90 10.47
C ALA A 273 -6.25 -21.24 10.80
N LEU A 274 -6.31 -21.56 12.09
CA LEU A 274 -7.23 -22.58 12.62
C LEU A 274 -8.30 -21.93 13.49
N ASN A 275 -9.50 -22.51 13.51
CA ASN A 275 -10.55 -22.04 14.41
C ASN A 275 -10.24 -22.46 15.85
N LYS A 276 -10.29 -21.52 16.78
CA LYS A 276 -10.19 -21.77 18.21
C LYS A 276 -11.29 -21.04 18.96
N GLN A 277 -11.74 -21.61 20.08
CA GLN A 277 -12.68 -20.94 20.97
C GLN A 277 -11.90 -20.30 22.13
N ASP A 278 -12.20 -19.05 22.42
CA ASP A 278 -11.73 -18.42 23.65
C ASP A 278 -12.43 -19.03 24.87
N SER A 279 -11.65 -19.46 25.87
CA SER A 279 -12.16 -20.18 27.04
C SER A 279 -12.95 -19.29 27.99
N VAL A 280 -12.77 -17.97 27.92
CA VAL A 280 -13.46 -17.00 28.79
C VAL A 280 -14.78 -16.53 28.17
N THR A 281 -14.73 -16.06 26.92
CA THR A 281 -15.90 -15.49 26.25
C THR A 281 -16.73 -16.50 25.45
N GLY A 282 -16.19 -17.67 25.16
CA GLY A 282 -16.82 -18.68 24.31
C GLY A 282 -16.87 -18.31 22.82
N LYS A 283 -16.25 -17.20 22.40
CA LYS A 283 -16.23 -16.76 21.00
C LYS A 283 -15.21 -17.56 20.19
N THR A 284 -15.60 -17.99 19.00
CA THR A 284 -14.67 -18.56 18.02
C THR A 284 -13.88 -17.45 17.33
N TYR A 285 -12.58 -17.67 17.15
CA TYR A 285 -11.67 -16.76 16.47
C TYR A 285 -10.67 -17.54 15.60
N TRP A 286 -10.02 -16.83 14.68
CA TRP A 286 -8.95 -17.35 13.82
C TRP A 286 -7.62 -17.28 14.57
N ALA A 287 -7.17 -18.42 15.07
CA ALA A 287 -5.94 -18.55 15.83
C ALA A 287 -4.71 -18.69 14.92
N TYR A 288 -3.58 -18.18 15.39
CA TYR A 288 -2.27 -18.22 14.74
C TYR A 288 -1.16 -18.65 15.71
N GLY A 289 0.12 -18.54 15.30
CA GLY A 289 1.25 -18.93 16.14
C GLY A 289 1.18 -18.30 17.54
N GLY A 290 1.41 -19.11 18.58
CA GLY A 290 1.30 -18.67 19.97
C GLY A 290 -0.08 -18.86 20.62
N ASP A 291 -1.15 -19.12 19.87
CA ASP A 291 -2.50 -19.31 20.44
C ASP A 291 -2.76 -20.72 21.01
N PHE A 292 -1.93 -21.72 20.70
CA PHE A 292 -2.22 -23.14 21.04
C PHE A 292 -1.53 -23.65 22.31
N GLY A 293 -1.23 -22.74 23.25
CA GLY A 293 -0.67 -23.07 24.56
C GLY A 293 0.85 -22.86 24.64
N LYS A 294 1.40 -23.04 25.85
CA LYS A 294 2.81 -22.73 26.16
C LYS A 294 3.82 -23.62 25.42
N ASP A 295 3.41 -24.82 25.02
CA ASP A 295 4.24 -25.76 24.26
C ASP A 295 4.28 -25.43 22.75
N ASN A 296 3.52 -24.42 22.29
CA ASN A 296 3.58 -23.85 20.94
C ASN A 296 4.75 -22.84 20.80
N LYS A 297 5.92 -23.14 21.37
CA LYS A 297 7.13 -22.32 21.27
C LYS A 297 8.32 -23.19 20.83
N PRO A 298 9.15 -22.75 19.84
CA PRO A 298 9.06 -21.48 19.13
C PRO A 298 7.85 -21.39 18.18
N ASN A 299 7.44 -20.16 17.85
CA ASN A 299 6.45 -19.86 16.82
C ASN A 299 6.77 -18.52 16.14
N ASP A 300 6.15 -18.28 14.98
CA ASP A 300 6.29 -17.06 14.17
C ASP A 300 5.03 -16.19 14.14
N GLY A 301 4.10 -16.40 15.07
CA GLY A 301 2.97 -15.52 15.27
C GLY A 301 2.07 -15.38 14.02
N MET A 302 1.84 -14.13 13.59
CA MET A 302 0.97 -13.76 12.46
C MET A 302 1.58 -14.04 11.08
N PHE A 303 2.84 -14.49 10.98
CA PHE A 303 3.52 -14.66 9.69
C PHE A 303 2.90 -15.76 8.79
N CYS A 304 1.87 -16.46 9.28
CA CYS A 304 1.04 -17.38 8.50
C CYS A 304 -0.24 -16.73 7.90
N MET A 305 -0.48 -15.44 8.13
CA MET A 305 -1.70 -14.72 7.72
C MET A 305 -1.46 -13.81 6.52
N ASN A 306 -1.09 -14.42 5.40
CA ASN A 306 -0.57 -13.73 4.20
C ASN A 306 -1.57 -13.66 3.04
N GLY A 307 -2.81 -14.11 3.24
CA GLY A 307 -3.75 -14.32 2.14
C GLY A 307 -4.32 -13.03 1.56
N ILE A 308 -4.67 -13.04 0.28
CA ILE A 308 -5.58 -12.05 -0.32
C ILE A 308 -7.05 -12.34 0.03
N VAL A 309 -7.35 -13.56 0.51
CA VAL A 309 -8.63 -13.92 1.15
C VAL A 309 -8.43 -14.34 2.62
N ARG A 310 -9.49 -14.20 3.41
CA ARG A 310 -9.53 -14.61 4.83
C ARG A 310 -9.58 -16.14 4.98
N PRO A 311 -9.41 -16.71 6.19
CA PRO A 311 -9.42 -18.16 6.40
C PRO A 311 -10.74 -18.87 6.00
N ASP A 312 -11.84 -18.11 5.89
CA ASP A 312 -13.15 -18.57 5.43
C ASP A 312 -13.38 -18.32 3.91
N PHE A 313 -12.33 -17.97 3.17
CA PHE A 313 -12.34 -17.60 1.75
C PHE A 313 -13.11 -16.32 1.41
N SER A 314 -13.54 -15.54 2.40
CA SER A 314 -14.17 -14.27 2.12
C SER A 314 -13.12 -13.21 1.70
N PRO A 315 -13.36 -12.40 0.65
CA PRO A 315 -12.33 -11.50 0.10
C PRO A 315 -11.84 -10.42 1.07
N LYS A 316 -10.53 -10.20 1.15
CA LYS A 316 -9.94 -8.98 1.73
C LYS A 316 -9.94 -7.84 0.71
N ALA A 317 -9.53 -6.64 1.15
CA ALA A 317 -9.40 -5.50 0.26
C ALA A 317 -8.40 -5.75 -0.89
N GLN A 318 -7.33 -6.48 -0.61
CA GLN A 318 -6.30 -6.89 -1.57
C GLN A 318 -6.89 -7.63 -2.76
N TYR A 319 -7.83 -8.57 -2.55
CA TYR A 319 -8.47 -9.33 -3.62
C TYR A 319 -9.12 -8.43 -4.69
N TYR A 320 -9.74 -7.31 -4.28
CA TYR A 320 -10.37 -6.39 -5.22
C TYR A 320 -9.33 -5.60 -6.03
N GLU A 321 -8.20 -5.24 -5.41
CA GLU A 321 -7.07 -4.65 -6.13
C GLU A 321 -6.49 -5.63 -7.15
N VAL A 322 -6.29 -6.89 -6.75
CA VAL A 322 -5.86 -7.97 -7.65
C VAL A 322 -6.83 -8.12 -8.82
N LYS A 323 -8.13 -8.22 -8.55
CA LYS A 323 -9.16 -8.31 -9.61
C LYS A 323 -9.02 -7.17 -10.62
N LYS A 324 -8.81 -5.95 -10.15
CA LYS A 324 -8.67 -4.76 -11.01
C LYS A 324 -7.38 -4.78 -11.81
N VAL A 325 -6.24 -5.00 -11.16
CA VAL A 325 -4.92 -4.98 -11.80
C VAL A 325 -4.78 -6.14 -12.80
N TYR A 326 -5.33 -7.31 -12.48
CA TYR A 326 -5.28 -8.49 -13.33
C TYR A 326 -6.33 -8.50 -14.46
N GLN A 327 -7.20 -7.50 -14.56
CA GLN A 327 -8.27 -7.55 -15.57
C GLN A 327 -7.72 -7.63 -17.00
N ASN A 328 -8.45 -8.32 -17.89
CA ASN A 328 -8.01 -8.59 -19.26
C ASN A 328 -8.46 -7.52 -20.28
N VAL A 329 -8.72 -6.29 -19.81
CA VAL A 329 -9.09 -5.15 -20.65
C VAL A 329 -8.41 -3.88 -20.16
N GLY A 330 -7.98 -3.05 -21.11
CA GLY A 330 -7.65 -1.65 -20.86
C GLY A 330 -8.77 -0.76 -21.38
N VAL A 331 -9.16 0.26 -20.62
CA VAL A 331 -10.09 1.30 -21.08
C VAL A 331 -9.44 2.65 -20.86
N LYS A 332 -9.35 3.47 -21.91
CA LYS A 332 -8.70 4.78 -21.86
C LYS A 332 -9.62 5.86 -22.41
N ALA A 333 -9.60 7.04 -21.81
CA ALA A 333 -10.20 8.23 -22.39
C ALA A 333 -9.42 8.66 -23.65
N VAL A 334 -10.14 9.00 -24.71
CA VAL A 334 -9.59 9.62 -25.93
C VAL A 334 -10.03 11.08 -25.99
N ASP A 335 -11.34 11.33 -25.97
CA ASP A 335 -11.93 12.67 -25.84
C ASP A 335 -13.27 12.58 -25.10
N MET A 336 -13.27 12.90 -23.81
CA MET A 336 -14.47 12.83 -22.97
C MET A 336 -15.48 13.96 -23.23
N LYS A 337 -15.14 15.01 -23.99
CA LYS A 337 -16.15 15.97 -24.44
C LYS A 337 -17.03 15.39 -25.55
N GLN A 338 -16.46 14.49 -26.34
CA GLN A 338 -17.14 13.75 -27.41
C GLN A 338 -17.54 12.32 -27.00
N GLY A 339 -17.34 11.95 -25.73
CA GLY A 339 -17.60 10.59 -25.24
C GLY A 339 -16.69 9.51 -25.83
N GLN A 340 -15.54 9.85 -26.40
CA GLN A 340 -14.66 8.92 -27.09
C GLN A 340 -13.71 8.18 -26.14
N ILE A 341 -13.68 6.85 -26.25
CA ILE A 341 -12.81 5.96 -25.48
C ILE A 341 -12.12 4.92 -26.37
N GLU A 342 -10.98 4.39 -25.91
CA GLU A 342 -10.29 3.22 -26.46
C GLU A 342 -10.53 2.03 -25.51
N ILE A 343 -10.94 0.88 -26.06
CA ILE A 343 -10.96 -0.41 -25.38
C ILE A 343 -9.87 -1.29 -25.99
N PHE A 344 -8.96 -1.79 -25.16
CA PHE A 344 -7.92 -2.74 -25.55
C PHE A 344 -8.23 -4.12 -24.94
N ASN A 345 -8.37 -5.15 -25.79
CA ASN A 345 -8.52 -6.52 -25.32
C ASN A 345 -7.15 -7.11 -24.98
N LYS A 346 -6.86 -7.31 -23.69
CA LYS A 346 -5.58 -7.88 -23.24
C LYS A 346 -5.51 -9.41 -23.37
N ASN A 347 -6.64 -10.08 -23.65
CA ASN A 347 -6.65 -11.54 -23.87
C ASN A 347 -5.82 -11.92 -25.10
N TYR A 348 -5.28 -13.15 -25.09
CA TYR A 348 -4.41 -13.67 -26.15
C TYR A 348 -5.14 -14.60 -27.12
N PHE A 349 -6.23 -15.24 -26.70
CA PHE A 349 -6.93 -16.25 -27.51
C PHE A 349 -8.41 -15.94 -27.72
N GLU A 350 -9.09 -15.34 -26.74
CA GLU A 350 -10.53 -15.09 -26.82
C GLU A 350 -10.87 -13.61 -27.16
N PRO A 351 -11.79 -13.38 -28.11
CA PRO A 351 -12.37 -12.07 -28.33
C PRO A 351 -13.35 -11.70 -27.19
N LEU A 352 -13.70 -10.42 -27.06
CA LEU A 352 -14.64 -9.95 -26.03
C LEU A 352 -16.12 -10.32 -26.29
N LYS A 353 -16.42 -11.28 -27.17
CA LYS A 353 -17.78 -11.67 -27.60
C LYS A 353 -18.67 -12.21 -26.48
N ASN A 354 -18.06 -12.70 -25.40
CA ASN A 354 -18.78 -13.32 -24.28
C ASN A 354 -19.21 -12.29 -23.22
N TYR A 355 -18.94 -11.00 -23.44
CA TYR A 355 -19.30 -9.92 -22.53
C TYR A 355 -20.33 -8.99 -23.16
N GLN A 356 -21.30 -8.58 -22.34
CA GLN A 356 -22.07 -7.38 -22.61
C GLN A 356 -21.28 -6.18 -22.07
N ILE A 357 -20.84 -5.31 -22.97
CA ILE A 357 -20.12 -4.10 -22.60
C ILE A 357 -21.14 -2.96 -22.46
N VAL A 358 -21.17 -2.33 -21.30
CA VAL A 358 -22.09 -1.23 -20.98
C VAL A 358 -21.37 -0.09 -20.29
N TRP A 359 -21.98 1.10 -20.29
CA TRP A 359 -21.49 2.23 -19.50
C TRP A 359 -22.60 2.82 -18.64
N SER A 360 -22.22 3.44 -17.52
CA SER A 360 -23.12 4.14 -16.61
C SER A 360 -22.54 5.51 -16.27
N LEU A 361 -23.39 6.55 -16.25
CA LEU A 361 -23.02 7.93 -15.91
C LEU A 361 -23.34 8.23 -14.45
N TYR A 362 -22.39 8.84 -13.75
CA TYR A 362 -22.50 9.24 -12.36
C TYR A 362 -22.39 10.75 -12.25
N LYS A 363 -23.35 11.40 -11.59
CA LYS A 363 -23.35 12.82 -11.22
C LYS A 363 -23.15 12.92 -9.71
N ASP A 364 -22.07 13.56 -9.28
CA ASP A 364 -21.72 13.71 -7.85
C ASP A 364 -21.77 12.38 -7.07
N GLY A 365 -21.32 11.30 -7.72
CA GLY A 365 -21.30 9.95 -7.15
C GLY A 365 -22.61 9.17 -7.23
N VAL A 366 -23.70 9.78 -7.71
CA VAL A 366 -25.00 9.12 -7.90
C VAL A 366 -25.16 8.69 -9.36
N CYS A 367 -25.51 7.43 -9.60
CA CYS A 367 -25.76 6.91 -10.95
C CYS A 367 -27.03 7.55 -11.54
N ILE A 368 -26.91 8.32 -12.62
CA ILE A 368 -28.04 9.00 -13.30
C ILE A 368 -28.41 8.36 -14.64
N SER A 369 -27.54 7.51 -15.18
CA SER A 369 -27.83 6.69 -16.35
C SER A 369 -27.08 5.37 -16.20
N LYS A 370 -27.78 4.25 -16.38
CA LYS A 370 -27.27 2.92 -16.04
C LYS A 370 -27.28 2.00 -17.26
N ASN A 371 -26.23 1.19 -17.39
CA ASN A 371 -26.10 0.10 -18.36
C ASN A 371 -26.45 0.47 -19.81
N GLN A 372 -26.04 1.67 -20.23
CA GLN A 372 -26.23 2.14 -21.58
C GLN A 372 -25.28 1.42 -22.56
N PRO A 373 -25.70 1.17 -23.81
CA PRO A 373 -24.83 0.61 -24.83
C PRO A 373 -23.79 1.63 -25.30
N LEU A 374 -22.65 1.13 -25.80
CA LEU A 374 -21.66 1.92 -26.52
C LEU A 374 -22.03 2.03 -28.00
N GLN A 375 -21.56 3.09 -28.68
CA GLN A 375 -21.66 3.25 -30.13
C GLN A 375 -20.27 3.09 -30.75
N GLY A 376 -20.11 2.34 -31.84
CA GLY A 376 -18.81 2.17 -32.48
C GLY A 376 -18.83 1.17 -33.65
N ALA A 377 -17.75 1.15 -34.44
CA ALA A 377 -17.69 0.42 -35.70
C ALA A 377 -17.55 -1.11 -35.55
N LYS A 378 -17.01 -1.59 -34.41
CA LYS A 378 -16.80 -3.02 -34.14
C LYS A 378 -17.72 -3.52 -33.04
N ASN A 379 -18.54 -4.53 -33.34
CA ASN A 379 -19.37 -5.22 -32.34
C ASN A 379 -18.54 -6.12 -31.41
N ILE A 380 -17.36 -6.59 -31.85
CA ILE A 380 -16.51 -7.52 -31.10
C ILE A 380 -15.04 -7.09 -31.28
N VAL A 381 -14.33 -6.88 -30.16
CA VAL A 381 -12.88 -6.62 -30.16
C VAL A 381 -12.12 -7.96 -30.09
N GLY A 382 -11.27 -8.24 -31.09
CA GLY A 382 -10.46 -9.45 -31.15
C GLY A 382 -9.36 -9.52 -30.08
N PRO A 383 -8.72 -10.69 -29.87
CA PRO A 383 -7.56 -10.81 -28.97
C PRO A 383 -6.46 -9.83 -29.35
N ARG A 384 -5.88 -9.14 -28.37
CA ARG A 384 -4.84 -8.09 -28.56
C ARG A 384 -5.24 -6.95 -29.50
N GLU A 385 -6.52 -6.80 -29.86
CA GLU A 385 -6.99 -5.68 -30.67
C GLU A 385 -7.44 -4.49 -29.81
N LYS A 386 -7.44 -3.32 -30.44
CA LYS A 386 -8.08 -2.11 -29.93
C LYS A 386 -9.38 -1.82 -30.68
N GLY A 387 -10.37 -1.29 -29.96
CA GLY A 387 -11.61 -0.75 -30.49
C GLY A 387 -11.85 0.67 -29.98
N PHE A 388 -12.40 1.53 -30.83
CA PHE A 388 -12.74 2.92 -30.49
C PHE A 388 -14.25 3.07 -30.46
N TYR A 389 -14.75 3.69 -29.39
CA TYR A 389 -16.18 3.76 -29.09
C TYR A 389 -16.56 5.17 -28.62
N THR A 390 -17.82 5.52 -28.86
CA THR A 390 -18.48 6.72 -28.37
C THR A 390 -19.52 6.33 -27.32
N LEU A 391 -19.48 7.04 -26.19
CA LEU A 391 -20.47 7.00 -25.12
C LEU A 391 -21.47 8.15 -25.37
N PRO A 392 -22.72 7.87 -25.79
CA PRO A 392 -23.64 8.91 -26.27
C PRO A 392 -24.30 9.69 -25.12
N TYR A 393 -23.53 10.54 -24.45
CA TYR A 393 -24.06 11.60 -23.57
C TYR A 393 -23.86 12.98 -24.18
N ASP A 394 -24.76 13.90 -23.87
CA ASP A 394 -24.61 15.31 -24.25
C ASP A 394 -23.76 16.06 -23.22
N TYR A 395 -22.48 16.24 -23.52
CA TYR A 395 -21.53 16.96 -22.65
C TYR A 395 -21.96 18.42 -22.36
N ALA A 396 -22.62 19.08 -23.33
CA ALA A 396 -23.02 20.48 -23.18
C ALA A 396 -24.18 20.65 -22.18
N SER A 397 -25.03 19.62 -22.05
CA SER A 397 -26.11 19.57 -21.06
C SER A 397 -25.66 19.27 -19.63
N LEU A 398 -24.40 18.83 -19.42
CA LEU A 398 -23.92 18.44 -18.09
C LEU A 398 -23.77 19.66 -17.18
N ASP A 399 -24.48 19.62 -16.04
CA ASP A 399 -24.48 20.66 -15.01
C ASP A 399 -23.05 21.10 -14.65
N PRO A 400 -22.66 22.36 -14.90
CA PRO A 400 -21.29 22.81 -14.62
C PRO A 400 -20.97 22.89 -13.11
N LYS A 401 -21.96 22.70 -12.22
CA LYS A 401 -21.78 22.68 -10.75
C LYS A 401 -21.56 21.27 -10.18
N SER A 402 -21.43 20.27 -11.05
CA SER A 402 -21.32 18.86 -10.66
C SER A 402 -20.12 18.18 -11.27
N GLU A 403 -19.61 17.18 -10.57
CA GLU A 403 -18.59 16.28 -11.09
C GLU A 403 -19.23 15.06 -11.75
N TYR A 404 -18.68 14.62 -12.87
CA TYR A 404 -19.18 13.49 -13.64
C TYR A 404 -18.11 12.44 -13.91
N PHE A 405 -18.48 11.18 -13.71
CA PHE A 405 -17.71 10.00 -14.05
C PHE A 405 -18.54 9.05 -14.90
N VAL A 406 -17.89 8.30 -15.79
CA VAL A 406 -18.48 7.12 -16.42
C VAL A 406 -17.82 5.87 -15.90
N THR A 407 -18.60 4.83 -15.62
CA THR A 407 -18.08 3.49 -15.38
C THR A 407 -18.41 2.62 -16.58
N VAL A 408 -17.40 2.02 -17.20
CA VAL A 408 -17.52 1.06 -18.30
C VAL A 408 -17.34 -0.34 -17.73
N GLN A 409 -18.31 -1.24 -17.94
CA GLN A 409 -18.33 -2.58 -17.36
C GLN A 409 -18.44 -3.66 -18.45
N PHE A 410 -17.75 -4.77 -18.22
CA PHE A 410 -17.76 -5.97 -19.06
C PHE A 410 -18.51 -7.07 -18.29
N LEU A 411 -19.82 -7.15 -18.54
CA LEU A 411 -20.73 -8.05 -17.84
C LEU A 411 -20.73 -9.42 -18.50
N LEU A 412 -20.75 -10.51 -17.73
CA LEU A 412 -20.88 -11.86 -18.30
C LEU A 412 -22.16 -11.99 -19.14
N GLY A 413 -22.04 -12.43 -20.40
CA GLY A 413 -23.18 -12.58 -21.31
C GLY A 413 -24.07 -13.80 -21.03
N LYS A 414 -23.58 -14.76 -20.24
CA LYS A 414 -24.28 -15.98 -19.81
C LYS A 414 -23.80 -16.41 -18.42
N ASP A 415 -24.52 -17.35 -17.81
CA ASP A 415 -24.09 -17.96 -16.55
C ASP A 415 -22.79 -18.73 -16.76
N MET A 416 -21.87 -18.56 -15.81
CA MET A 416 -20.62 -19.29 -15.70
C MET A 416 -20.60 -20.01 -14.34
N PRO A 417 -19.83 -21.12 -14.21
CA PRO A 417 -19.74 -21.84 -12.93
C PRO A 417 -19.36 -20.95 -11.73
N TRP A 418 -18.56 -19.91 -11.97
CA TRP A 418 -18.07 -19.00 -10.92
C TRP A 418 -18.93 -17.75 -10.69
N ALA A 419 -19.84 -17.40 -11.60
CA ALA A 419 -20.67 -16.21 -11.47
C ALA A 419 -21.85 -16.23 -12.47
N ALA A 420 -22.99 -15.67 -12.05
CA ALA A 420 -24.17 -15.52 -12.90
C ALA A 420 -23.96 -14.52 -14.05
N LYS A 421 -24.80 -14.64 -15.09
CA LYS A 421 -24.96 -13.65 -16.15
C LYS A 421 -25.16 -12.26 -15.53
N GLY A 422 -24.51 -11.25 -16.12
CA GLY A 422 -24.55 -9.88 -15.63
C GLY A 422 -23.50 -9.54 -14.57
N TYR A 423 -22.69 -10.50 -14.11
CA TYR A 423 -21.57 -10.21 -13.22
C TYR A 423 -20.52 -9.31 -13.89
N PRO A 424 -20.10 -8.19 -13.26
CA PRO A 424 -19.04 -7.33 -13.78
C PRO A 424 -17.68 -8.00 -13.57
N GLN A 425 -17.20 -8.70 -14.61
CA GLN A 425 -15.90 -9.38 -14.58
C GLN A 425 -14.73 -8.38 -14.57
N MET A 426 -14.89 -7.28 -15.32
CA MET A 426 -13.89 -6.22 -15.50
C MET A 426 -14.61 -4.88 -15.61
N GLU A 427 -13.95 -3.81 -15.15
CA GLU A 427 -14.56 -2.47 -15.15
C GLU A 427 -13.52 -1.36 -15.08
N GLU A 428 -13.85 -0.18 -15.58
CA GLU A 428 -13.04 1.03 -15.46
C GLU A 428 -13.91 2.26 -15.22
N GLN A 429 -13.41 3.20 -14.41
CA GLN A 429 -14.05 4.50 -14.23
C GLN A 429 -13.20 5.61 -14.83
N LEU A 430 -13.80 6.42 -15.69
CA LEU A 430 -13.17 7.58 -16.31
C LEU A 430 -13.85 8.87 -15.86
N ARG A 431 -13.05 9.88 -15.56
CA ARG A 431 -13.56 11.23 -15.29
C ARG A 431 -14.06 11.86 -16.59
N VAL A 432 -15.28 12.37 -16.58
CA VAL A 432 -15.88 13.10 -17.72
C VAL A 432 -15.64 14.60 -17.57
N LYS A 433 -16.02 15.15 -16.41
CA LYS A 433 -16.06 16.59 -16.16
C LYS A 433 -15.94 16.86 -14.66
N GLY A 434 -15.20 17.90 -14.27
CA GLY A 434 -15.21 18.41 -12.90
C GLY A 434 -16.33 19.44 -12.68
N ALA A 435 -16.50 19.92 -11.44
CA ALA A 435 -17.36 21.09 -11.22
C ALA A 435 -16.63 22.36 -11.72
N ASP A 436 -16.96 22.82 -12.92
CA ASP A 436 -16.39 24.02 -13.55
C ASP A 436 -16.84 25.32 -12.84
N VAL A 437 -18.03 25.30 -12.22
CA VAL A 437 -18.57 26.39 -11.41
C VAL A 437 -18.45 25.99 -9.95
N ALA A 438 -17.69 26.78 -9.18
CA ALA A 438 -17.52 26.57 -7.76
C ALA A 438 -18.88 26.62 -7.02
N ALA A 439 -19.06 25.73 -6.06
CA ALA A 439 -20.18 25.79 -5.14
C ALA A 439 -20.21 27.15 -4.41
N PRO A 440 -21.39 27.67 -4.05
CA PRO A 440 -21.49 28.93 -3.30
C PRO A 440 -20.68 28.85 -2.01
N SER A 441 -20.06 29.97 -1.65
CA SER A 441 -19.23 30.02 -0.46
C SER A 441 -20.06 29.84 0.80
N ILE A 442 -19.51 29.18 1.82
CA ILE A 442 -20.24 28.91 3.06
C ILE A 442 -20.72 30.19 3.75
N ALA A 443 -19.94 31.29 3.69
CA ALA A 443 -20.39 32.59 4.19
C ALA A 443 -21.64 33.13 3.48
N THR A 444 -21.82 32.82 2.19
CA THR A 444 -23.01 33.22 1.43
C THR A 444 -24.22 32.37 1.84
N VAL A 445 -24.03 31.05 1.91
CA VAL A 445 -25.11 30.11 2.25
C VAL A 445 -25.58 30.29 3.70
N ALA A 446 -24.65 30.54 4.62
CA ALA A 446 -24.91 30.69 6.05
C ALA A 446 -25.18 32.13 6.50
N LYS A 447 -25.44 33.05 5.56
CA LYS A 447 -25.68 34.48 5.86
C LYS A 447 -26.95 34.71 6.68
N ASN A 448 -27.95 33.87 6.47
CA ASN A 448 -29.26 33.95 7.12
C ASN A 448 -29.25 33.12 8.40
N GLY A 449 -29.61 33.72 9.53
CA GLY A 449 -29.69 33.05 10.82
C GLY A 449 -29.85 34.06 11.95
N LYS A 450 -30.21 33.58 13.15
CA LYS A 450 -30.33 34.43 14.34
C LYS A 450 -28.97 35.00 14.73
N ALA A 451 -28.98 36.13 15.43
CA ALA A 451 -27.77 36.68 16.01
C ALA A 451 -27.13 35.64 16.96
N MET A 452 -25.83 35.44 16.84
CA MET A 452 -25.07 34.58 17.73
C MET A 452 -24.54 35.38 18.92
N LYS A 453 -24.38 34.73 20.07
CA LYS A 453 -23.74 35.31 21.24
C LYS A 453 -22.49 34.51 21.60
N LEU A 454 -21.34 35.18 21.58
CA LEU A 454 -20.09 34.64 22.11
C LEU A 454 -19.90 35.08 23.56
N SER A 455 -19.55 34.15 24.44
CA SER A 455 -19.13 34.40 25.82
C SER A 455 -17.88 33.59 26.16
N VAL A 456 -16.91 34.22 26.79
CA VAL A 456 -15.68 33.56 27.25
C VAL A 456 -15.79 33.28 28.74
N ASP A 457 -15.80 32.00 29.10
CA ASP A 457 -15.64 31.56 30.48
C ASP A 457 -14.16 31.38 30.78
N LYS A 458 -13.60 32.28 31.59
CA LYS A 458 -12.19 32.26 31.97
C LYS A 458 -11.87 31.13 32.95
N ALA A 459 -12.81 30.75 33.82
CA ALA A 459 -12.59 29.72 34.84
C ALA A 459 -12.59 28.33 34.20
N ALA A 460 -13.60 28.04 33.37
CA ALA A 460 -13.67 26.80 32.61
C ALA A 460 -12.69 26.76 31.42
N LYS A 461 -12.07 27.91 31.07
CA LYS A 461 -11.25 28.10 29.87
C LYS A 461 -12.02 27.65 28.62
N ARG A 462 -13.21 28.25 28.42
CA ARG A 462 -14.11 27.93 27.30
C ARG A 462 -14.52 29.20 26.55
N ALA A 463 -14.55 29.14 25.22
CA ALA A 463 -15.28 30.12 24.40
C ALA A 463 -16.58 29.48 23.91
N ASN A 464 -17.71 29.97 24.41
CA ASN A 464 -19.04 29.45 24.11
C ASN A 464 -19.73 30.36 23.09
N ILE A 465 -20.25 29.77 22.02
CA ILE A 465 -21.05 30.47 21.01
C ILE A 465 -22.42 29.81 20.96
N HIS A 466 -23.45 30.62 21.21
CA HIS A 466 -24.85 30.20 21.14
C HIS A 466 -25.51 30.86 19.93
N GLY A 467 -26.05 30.03 19.03
CA GLY A 467 -26.89 30.45 17.92
C GLY A 467 -28.35 30.08 18.13
N GLY A 468 -29.16 30.24 17.07
CA GLY A 468 -30.59 29.96 17.14
C GLY A 468 -30.92 28.49 17.40
N ASN A 469 -30.25 27.58 16.69
CA ASN A 469 -30.48 26.13 16.71
C ASN A 469 -29.18 25.35 16.95
N PHE A 470 -28.13 25.98 17.48
CA PHE A 470 -26.88 25.32 17.75
C PHE A 470 -26.14 25.93 18.94
N GLN A 471 -25.30 25.12 19.57
CA GLN A 471 -24.38 25.55 20.61
C GLN A 471 -23.03 24.90 20.33
N VAL A 472 -21.96 25.70 20.35
CA VAL A 472 -20.58 25.21 20.26
C VAL A 472 -19.74 25.82 21.37
N ALA A 473 -18.92 24.98 22.00
CA ALA A 473 -17.92 25.40 22.96
C ALA A 473 -16.53 25.02 22.44
N PHE A 474 -15.57 25.93 22.55
CA PHE A 474 -14.16 25.69 22.23
C PHE A 474 -13.35 25.58 23.52
N ASP A 475 -12.44 24.60 23.59
CA ASP A 475 -11.49 24.44 24.69
C ASP A 475 -10.29 25.36 24.48
N LEU A 476 -10.11 26.33 25.38
CA LEU A 476 -9.00 27.29 25.28
C LEU A 476 -7.65 26.72 25.74
N ASN A 477 -7.60 25.48 26.25
CA ASN A 477 -6.34 24.78 26.52
C ASN A 477 -5.83 24.03 25.28
N THR A 478 -6.73 23.45 24.47
CA THR A 478 -6.36 22.55 23.36
C THR A 478 -6.62 23.15 21.98
N GLY A 479 -7.49 24.16 21.88
CA GLY A 479 -7.90 24.80 20.63
C GLY A 479 -8.96 24.01 19.86
N ALA A 480 -9.38 22.85 20.36
CA ALA A 480 -10.39 22.00 19.76
C ALA A 480 -11.81 22.47 20.11
N ILE A 481 -12.78 22.00 19.31
CA ILE A 481 -14.19 22.05 19.72
C ILE A 481 -14.34 21.14 20.96
N TYR A 482 -14.77 21.72 22.07
CA TYR A 482 -15.06 20.98 23.29
C TYR A 482 -16.40 20.22 23.16
N SER A 483 -17.45 20.90 22.68
CA SER A 483 -18.75 20.28 22.42
C SER A 483 -19.51 21.01 21.32
N LEU A 484 -20.37 20.27 20.60
CA LEU A 484 -21.20 20.78 19.51
C LEU A 484 -22.58 20.12 19.55
N LYS A 485 -23.63 20.94 19.60
CA LYS A 485 -25.02 20.53 19.57
C LYS A 485 -25.75 21.21 18.42
N TYR A 486 -26.60 20.46 17.72
CA TYR A 486 -27.58 20.99 16.78
C TYR A 486 -28.99 20.62 17.28
N GLY A 487 -29.80 21.63 17.61
CA GLY A 487 -31.05 21.43 18.33
C GLY A 487 -30.80 20.72 19.67
N SER A 488 -31.46 19.59 19.89
CA SER A 488 -31.25 18.72 21.05
C SER A 488 -30.22 17.62 20.85
N GLN A 489 -29.69 17.45 19.62
CA GLN A 489 -28.77 16.37 19.28
C GLN A 489 -27.33 16.77 19.61
N ASP A 490 -26.66 15.97 20.43
CA ASP A 490 -25.22 16.01 20.59
C ASP A 490 -24.55 15.46 19.33
N VAL A 491 -23.61 16.21 18.77
CA VAL A 491 -22.76 15.77 17.64
C VAL A 491 -21.32 15.58 18.10
N ILE A 492 -20.82 16.48 18.94
CA ILE A 492 -19.54 16.32 19.64
C ILE A 492 -19.83 16.44 21.13
N LYS A 493 -19.58 15.37 21.88
CA LYS A 493 -19.63 15.37 23.35
C LYS A 493 -18.36 16.01 23.92
N ASP A 494 -18.48 16.48 25.16
CA ASP A 494 -17.42 17.16 25.91
C ASP A 494 -16.03 16.51 25.74
N GLY A 495 -15.10 17.27 25.17
CA GLY A 495 -13.68 16.90 25.00
C GLY A 495 -13.34 16.09 23.75
N ASN A 496 -14.32 15.73 22.93
CA ASN A 496 -14.18 14.78 21.81
C ASN A 496 -14.11 15.43 20.42
N GLY A 497 -13.97 16.75 20.32
CA GLY A 497 -13.90 17.41 19.02
C GLY A 497 -12.55 17.25 18.31
N PRO A 498 -12.43 17.80 17.08
CA PRO A 498 -11.28 17.62 16.22
C PRO A 498 -9.97 18.06 16.89
N LYS A 499 -9.00 17.14 16.97
CA LYS A 499 -7.62 17.39 17.42
C LYS A 499 -6.65 16.87 16.38
N LEU A 500 -5.50 17.55 16.23
CA LEU A 500 -4.48 17.12 15.28
C LEU A 500 -4.05 15.70 15.63
N ASP A 501 -4.09 14.79 14.68
CA ASP A 501 -3.66 13.41 14.88
C ASP A 501 -2.69 12.98 13.79
N ALA A 502 -1.69 12.22 14.20
CA ALA A 502 -0.64 11.71 13.33
C ALA A 502 -0.33 10.25 13.66
N TYR A 503 -1.32 9.48 14.11
CA TYR A 503 -1.15 8.07 14.47
C TYR A 503 -2.10 7.16 13.69
N ARG A 504 -1.67 5.92 13.46
CA ARG A 504 -2.55 4.83 13.05
C ARG A 504 -2.12 3.57 13.78
N ALA A 505 -3.05 2.65 14.00
CA ALA A 505 -2.72 1.31 14.44
C ALA A 505 -1.79 0.69 13.39
N PRO A 506 -0.56 0.27 13.72
CA PRO A 506 0.36 -0.12 12.67
C PRO A 506 -0.18 -1.34 11.90
N THR A 507 0.23 -1.45 10.65
CA THR A 507 0.01 -2.65 9.84
C THR A 507 1.21 -3.59 9.98
N ASP A 508 1.11 -4.83 9.52
CA ASP A 508 2.28 -5.73 9.53
C ASP A 508 3.40 -5.24 8.61
N ASN A 509 3.08 -4.45 7.58
CA ASN A 509 4.09 -3.80 6.75
C ASN A 509 4.80 -2.65 7.50
N ASP A 510 4.08 -1.86 8.29
CA ASP A 510 4.70 -0.82 9.14
C ASP A 510 5.69 -1.42 10.16
N ALA A 511 5.50 -2.70 10.50
CA ALA A 511 6.42 -3.51 11.29
C ALA A 511 7.74 -3.75 10.54
N GLY A 512 7.66 -4.30 9.34
CA GLY A 512 8.81 -4.77 8.56
C GLY A 512 9.84 -3.70 8.21
N ILE A 513 9.40 -2.45 7.99
CA ILE A 513 10.27 -1.28 7.74
C ILE A 513 10.67 -0.51 9.01
N GLY A 514 10.20 -0.93 10.18
CA GLY A 514 10.55 -0.27 11.45
C GLY A 514 9.89 1.10 11.70
N TYR A 515 8.95 1.56 10.85
CA TYR A 515 8.27 2.86 11.02
C TYR A 515 7.56 2.98 12.36
N HIS A 516 6.91 1.91 12.80
CA HIS A 516 6.22 1.85 14.08
C HIS A 516 7.13 2.26 15.25
N ASN A 517 8.40 1.83 15.27
CA ASN A 517 9.34 2.19 16.33
C ASN A 517 9.53 3.71 16.40
N ALA A 518 9.69 4.36 15.26
CA ALA A 518 9.77 5.81 15.20
C ALA A 518 8.46 6.47 15.67
N TRP A 519 7.30 5.91 15.34
CA TRP A 519 6.00 6.46 15.74
C TRP A 519 5.77 6.37 17.27
N PHE A 520 6.14 5.24 17.88
CA PHE A 520 6.05 5.03 19.32
C PHE A 520 7.10 5.85 20.08
N LYS A 521 8.34 5.93 19.59
CA LYS A 521 9.38 6.77 20.17
C LYS A 521 9.04 8.26 20.11
N ASN A 522 8.38 8.72 19.06
CA ASN A 522 7.88 10.09 18.96
C ASN A 522 6.55 10.33 19.71
N GLY A 523 6.03 9.33 20.43
CA GLY A 523 4.80 9.46 21.22
C GLY A 523 3.54 9.80 20.41
N LEU A 524 3.51 9.44 19.11
CA LEU A 524 2.40 9.82 18.22
C LEU A 524 1.04 9.26 18.67
N TYR A 525 1.06 8.14 19.40
CA TYR A 525 -0.14 7.48 19.93
C TYR A 525 -0.84 8.26 21.05
N ASP A 526 -0.23 9.31 21.60
CA ASP A 526 -0.77 10.11 22.71
C ASP A 526 -0.39 11.59 22.58
N LEU A 527 -0.73 12.20 21.43
CA LEU A 527 -0.52 13.63 21.20
C LEU A 527 -1.30 14.48 22.21
N GLN A 528 -0.58 15.34 22.92
CA GLN A 528 -1.12 16.36 23.80
C GLN A 528 -1.14 17.71 23.07
N HIS A 529 -2.23 18.46 23.24
CA HIS A 529 -2.44 19.73 22.53
C HIS A 529 -2.46 20.90 23.50
N LEU A 530 -1.62 21.90 23.23
CA LEU A 530 -1.49 23.10 24.04
C LEU A 530 -1.63 24.36 23.19
N VAL A 531 -2.64 25.18 23.49
CA VAL A 531 -2.80 26.51 22.93
C VAL A 531 -1.68 27.41 23.47
N LYS A 532 -0.85 27.92 22.55
CA LYS A 532 0.20 28.90 22.84
C LYS A 532 -0.33 30.33 22.74
N ASN A 533 -1.26 30.55 21.81
CA ASN A 533 -1.91 31.82 21.60
C ASN A 533 -3.30 31.59 21.02
N TRP A 534 -4.26 32.45 21.36
CA TRP A 534 -5.53 32.48 20.66
C TRP A 534 -6.13 33.88 20.66
N ASN A 535 -6.94 34.17 19.65
CA ASN A 535 -7.77 35.37 19.60
C ASN A 535 -9.11 35.06 18.93
N TYR A 536 -10.05 35.99 19.04
CA TYR A 536 -11.30 35.92 18.30
C TYR A 536 -11.70 37.28 17.75
N THR A 537 -12.42 37.28 16.62
CA THR A 537 -12.94 38.48 15.96
C THR A 537 -14.41 38.28 15.58
N ALA A 538 -15.25 39.24 15.94
CA ALA A 538 -16.61 39.34 15.41
C ALA A 538 -16.56 40.02 14.03
N LYS A 539 -17.03 39.33 12.99
CA LYS A 539 -17.05 39.89 11.63
C LYS A 539 -18.30 40.70 11.37
N LYS A 540 -18.23 41.61 10.38
CA LYS A 540 -19.34 42.49 9.98
C LYS A 540 -20.57 41.72 9.48
N ASP A 541 -20.38 40.52 8.95
CA ASP A 541 -21.47 39.63 8.52
C ASP A 541 -22.17 38.93 9.71
N GLY A 542 -21.65 39.09 10.92
CA GLY A 542 -22.13 38.49 12.16
C GLY A 542 -21.58 37.08 12.42
N SER A 543 -20.61 36.59 11.64
CA SER A 543 -19.83 35.39 11.95
C SER A 543 -18.78 35.67 13.04
N TYR A 544 -18.33 34.62 13.74
CA TYR A 544 -17.17 34.70 14.65
C TYR A 544 -16.01 33.92 14.06
N GLN A 545 -14.81 34.50 14.10
CA GLN A 545 -13.58 33.81 13.76
C GLN A 545 -12.73 33.63 15.02
N LEU A 546 -12.31 32.41 15.31
CA LEU A 546 -11.37 32.06 16.38
C LEU A 546 -10.09 31.56 15.73
N ASP A 547 -8.95 32.10 16.14
CA ASP A 547 -7.62 31.78 15.59
C ASP A 547 -6.72 31.28 16.72
N PHE A 548 -6.29 30.03 16.64
CA PHE A 548 -5.48 29.34 17.63
C PHE A 548 -4.11 29.01 17.04
N THR A 549 -3.05 29.23 17.82
CA THR A 549 -1.76 28.59 17.62
C THR A 549 -1.63 27.46 18.64
N VAL A 550 -1.57 26.23 18.17
CA VAL A 550 -1.56 25.01 18.99
C VAL A 550 -0.26 24.24 18.76
N GLU A 551 0.47 23.99 19.83
CA GLU A 551 1.60 23.05 19.88
C GLU A 551 1.05 21.66 20.20
N SER A 552 1.46 20.64 19.44
CA SER A 552 1.03 19.25 19.63
C SER A 552 2.24 18.34 19.71
N GLN A 553 2.40 17.62 20.81
CA GLN A 553 3.55 16.73 21.06
C GLN A 553 3.09 15.51 21.86
N GLY A 554 3.67 14.35 21.59
CA GLY A 554 3.47 13.17 22.42
C GLY A 554 3.89 13.44 23.87
N LYS A 555 3.14 12.92 24.84
CA LYS A 555 3.55 13.05 26.25
C LYS A 555 4.83 12.26 26.54
N GLU A 556 4.85 11.02 26.08
CA GLU A 556 5.91 10.04 26.34
C GLU A 556 6.18 9.21 25.08
N GLY A 557 7.46 8.94 24.83
CA GLY A 557 7.91 7.93 23.89
C GLY A 557 8.01 6.57 24.56
N CYS A 558 7.86 5.49 23.80
CA CYS A 558 8.09 4.13 24.30
C CYS A 558 8.70 3.23 23.22
N ASP A 559 9.24 2.09 23.64
CA ASP A 559 9.68 1.03 22.74
C ASP A 559 8.57 0.00 22.59
N VAL A 560 8.16 -0.28 21.36
CA VAL A 560 7.23 -1.38 21.07
C VAL A 560 7.93 -2.34 20.13
N ASN A 561 8.30 -3.53 20.61
CA ASN A 561 8.84 -4.56 19.72
C ASN A 561 7.68 -5.21 18.95
N TYR A 562 7.28 -4.54 17.88
CA TYR A 562 6.09 -4.91 17.13
C TYR A 562 6.33 -6.13 16.22
N SER A 563 7.58 -6.44 15.86
CA SER A 563 7.91 -7.63 15.05
C SER A 563 7.84 -8.94 15.85
N ASN A 564 8.07 -8.92 17.17
CA ASN A 564 7.94 -10.09 18.04
C ASN A 564 6.59 -10.21 18.76
N ARG A 565 5.66 -9.28 18.54
CA ARG A 565 4.43 -9.17 19.33
C ARG A 565 3.48 -10.38 19.20
N ASP A 566 3.54 -11.08 18.08
CA ASP A 566 2.71 -12.27 17.89
C ASP A 566 3.35 -13.53 18.46
N ARG A 567 4.67 -13.50 18.73
CA ARG A 567 5.41 -14.62 19.30
C ARG A 567 5.27 -14.72 20.83
N ASP A 568 5.08 -13.57 21.48
CA ASP A 568 4.88 -13.46 22.93
C ASP A 568 3.78 -12.43 23.27
N PRO A 569 2.50 -12.73 22.95
CA PRO A 569 1.39 -11.79 23.06
C PRO A 569 1.17 -11.23 24.47
N GLU A 570 1.58 -11.97 25.51
CA GLU A 570 1.42 -11.57 26.91
C GLU A 570 2.26 -10.33 27.30
N SER A 571 3.35 -10.01 26.57
CA SER A 571 4.31 -8.97 26.95
C SER A 571 4.37 -7.76 26.01
N CYS A 572 3.69 -7.79 24.87
CA CYS A 572 3.99 -6.91 23.73
C CYS A 572 2.88 -5.93 23.31
N TYR A 573 1.62 -6.12 23.76
CA TYR A 573 0.49 -5.25 23.43
C TYR A 573 0.26 -4.19 24.51
N ASN A 574 1.26 -3.34 24.73
CA ASN A 574 1.17 -2.20 25.66
C ASN A 574 2.09 -1.05 25.23
N PHE A 575 1.90 0.13 25.83
CA PHE A 575 2.73 1.33 25.60
C PHE A 575 3.70 1.62 26.75
N GLU A 576 4.03 0.62 27.58
CA GLU A 576 4.72 0.84 28.86
C GLU A 576 6.22 0.54 28.80
N LYS A 577 6.67 -0.24 27.82
CA LYS A 577 8.07 -0.66 27.73
C LYS A 577 8.99 0.53 27.40
N ASN A 578 10.02 0.74 28.23
CA ASN A 578 11.01 1.82 28.12
C ASN A 578 10.39 3.20 27.91
N LYS A 579 9.25 3.44 28.57
CA LYS A 579 8.55 4.71 28.49
C LYS A 579 9.40 5.85 29.04
N HIS A 580 9.46 6.96 28.33
CA HIS A 580 10.24 8.14 28.72
C HIS A 580 9.53 9.42 28.28
N ALA A 581 9.71 10.49 29.05
CA ALA A 581 9.16 11.81 28.71
C ALA A 581 9.85 12.37 27.46
N LEU A 582 9.07 12.97 26.56
CA LEU A 582 9.61 13.71 25.43
C LEU A 582 10.05 15.11 25.85
N THR A 583 11.07 15.63 25.16
CA THR A 583 11.70 16.93 25.37
C THR A 583 11.34 17.90 24.25
N ASP A 584 11.70 19.18 24.39
CA ASP A 584 11.47 20.19 23.34
C ASP A 584 12.20 19.92 22.01
N ALA A 585 13.22 19.05 22.02
CA ALA A 585 13.97 18.64 20.83
C ALA A 585 13.25 17.54 20.04
N ASP A 586 12.37 16.78 20.68
CA ASP A 586 11.62 15.68 20.05
C ASP A 586 10.55 16.21 19.09
N LEU A 587 9.99 15.32 18.27
CA LEU A 587 9.02 15.71 17.25
C LEU A 587 7.81 16.42 17.88
N LYS A 588 7.59 17.67 17.46
CA LYS A 588 6.42 18.46 17.81
C LYS A 588 5.86 19.19 16.61
N PHE A 589 4.54 19.28 16.58
CA PHE A 589 3.80 20.01 15.57
C PHE A 589 3.37 21.36 16.10
N THR A 590 3.47 22.38 15.27
CA THR A 590 2.84 23.67 15.51
C THR A 590 1.79 23.89 14.43
N SER A 591 0.54 23.98 14.85
CA SER A 591 -0.58 24.25 13.95
C SER A 591 -1.17 25.62 14.23
N ARG A 592 -1.48 26.38 13.17
CA ARG A 592 -2.40 27.51 13.26
C ARG A 592 -3.77 27.03 12.79
N GLN A 593 -4.78 27.10 13.65
CA GLN A 593 -6.13 26.60 13.42
C GLN A 593 -7.11 27.77 13.46
N ILE A 594 -7.80 28.02 12.35
CA ILE A 594 -8.77 29.11 12.21
C ILE A 594 -10.15 28.48 12.06
N TYR A 595 -11.02 28.73 13.04
CA TYR A 595 -12.43 28.36 13.00
C TYR A 595 -13.27 29.58 12.65
N THR A 596 -14.14 29.47 11.66
CA THR A 596 -15.16 30.49 11.36
C THR A 596 -16.54 29.90 11.57
N ILE A 597 -17.29 30.45 12.53
CA ILE A 597 -18.61 30.00 12.94
C ILE A 597 -19.65 30.93 12.32
N TYR A 598 -20.61 30.37 11.61
CA TYR A 598 -21.67 31.10 10.91
C TYR A 598 -23.02 31.00 11.62
N LYS A 599 -23.96 31.88 11.24
CA LYS A 599 -25.25 32.03 11.91
C LYS A 599 -26.18 30.83 11.80
N ASP A 600 -25.98 29.98 10.79
CA ASP A 600 -26.72 28.73 10.61
C ASP A 600 -26.14 27.55 11.43
N GLY A 601 -25.02 27.76 12.12
CA GLY A 601 -24.31 26.72 12.87
C GLY A 601 -23.24 25.96 12.08
N SER A 602 -23.02 26.31 10.81
CA SER A 602 -21.89 25.81 10.06
C SER A 602 -20.58 26.33 10.67
N ILE A 603 -19.56 25.48 10.69
CA ILE A 603 -18.23 25.80 11.20
C ILE A 603 -17.21 25.44 10.12
N GLU A 604 -16.48 26.43 9.61
CA GLU A 604 -15.35 26.21 8.73
C GLU A 604 -14.06 26.13 9.56
N MET A 605 -13.31 25.04 9.45
CA MET A 605 -11.98 24.88 10.02
C MET A 605 -10.93 24.93 8.90
N GLN A 606 -9.90 25.73 9.09
CA GLN A 606 -8.73 25.80 8.21
C GLN A 606 -7.47 25.75 9.05
N SER A 607 -6.48 24.94 8.67
CA SER A 607 -5.23 24.83 9.41
C SER A 607 -3.98 24.79 8.53
N ALA A 608 -2.91 25.40 9.06
CA ALA A 608 -1.54 25.22 8.59
C ALA A 608 -0.78 24.47 9.68
N ILE A 609 -0.23 23.31 9.32
CA ILE A 609 0.47 22.42 10.23
C ILE A 609 1.95 22.40 9.82
N GLY A 610 2.84 22.76 10.74
CA GLY A 610 4.28 22.58 10.60
C GLY A 610 4.83 21.70 11.72
N ALA A 611 6.07 21.25 11.58
CA ALA A 611 6.79 20.49 12.60
C ALA A 611 8.22 21.01 12.77
N ASN A 612 8.81 20.82 13.95
CA ASN A 612 10.22 21.13 14.20
C ASN A 612 11.16 20.19 13.42
N ARG A 613 10.74 18.94 13.18
CA ARG A 613 11.40 17.96 12.30
C ARG A 613 10.47 17.69 11.13
N SER A 614 10.89 18.01 9.90
CA SER A 614 10.00 18.08 8.72
C SER A 614 10.04 16.87 7.79
N LYS A 615 10.92 15.90 8.05
CA LYS A 615 11.13 14.73 7.19
C LYS A 615 10.75 13.40 7.84
N VAL A 616 10.20 13.42 9.06
CA VAL A 616 9.71 12.21 9.74
C VAL A 616 8.56 11.63 8.94
N ILE A 617 8.63 10.34 8.63
CA ILE A 617 7.55 9.63 7.95
C ILE A 617 6.43 9.38 8.95
N LEU A 618 5.26 9.95 8.67
CA LEU A 618 4.07 9.88 9.51
C LEU A 618 3.13 8.80 8.97
N PRO A 619 2.35 8.12 9.81
CA PRO A 619 1.30 7.22 9.33
C PRO A 619 0.16 7.98 8.63
N ARG A 620 -0.14 9.19 9.11
CA ARG A 620 -1.16 10.10 8.60
C ARG A 620 -0.89 11.52 9.11
N ILE A 621 -1.59 12.51 8.57
CA ILE A 621 -1.66 13.85 9.14
C ILE A 621 -3.06 14.44 8.91
N GLY A 622 -3.77 14.72 10.00
CA GLY A 622 -5.19 15.06 9.95
C GLY A 622 -5.77 15.43 11.29
N TYR A 623 -7.10 15.35 11.41
CA TYR A 623 -7.80 15.55 12.66
C TYR A 623 -8.66 14.35 13.03
N SER A 624 -8.55 13.91 14.28
CA SER A 624 -9.38 12.86 14.86
C SER A 624 -10.42 13.45 15.83
N MET A 625 -11.57 12.81 15.93
CA MET A 625 -12.66 13.16 16.83
C MET A 625 -13.52 11.94 17.16
N VAL A 626 -14.30 12.02 18.23
CA VAL A 626 -15.24 10.96 18.62
C VAL A 626 -16.66 11.51 18.62
N LEU A 627 -17.51 10.93 17.78
CA LEU A 627 -18.93 11.23 17.73
C LEU A 627 -19.70 10.26 18.63
N PRO A 628 -20.88 10.65 19.16
CA PRO A 628 -21.75 9.76 19.93
C PRO A 628 -22.02 8.43 19.22
N SER A 629 -22.13 7.33 19.97
CA SER A 629 -22.37 5.98 19.41
C SER A 629 -23.71 5.86 18.67
N GLU A 630 -24.66 6.75 18.93
CA GLU A 630 -25.93 6.82 18.22
C GLU A 630 -25.76 7.33 16.77
N LEU A 631 -24.66 8.04 16.47
CA LEU A 631 -24.29 8.42 15.11
C LEU A 631 -23.48 7.27 14.48
N ASN A 632 -24.19 6.26 13.96
CA ASN A 632 -23.62 5.00 13.49
C ASN A 632 -23.86 4.72 11.99
N GLN A 633 -24.52 5.63 11.26
CA GLN A 633 -24.77 5.54 9.83
C GLN A 633 -23.78 6.44 9.07
N TYR A 634 -22.95 5.88 8.21
CA TYR A 634 -21.89 6.58 7.50
C TYR A 634 -22.20 6.72 6.00
N ASP A 635 -22.20 7.95 5.50
CA ASP A 635 -22.33 8.29 4.08
C ASP A 635 -21.08 9.06 3.63
N TYR A 636 -20.57 8.81 2.43
CA TYR A 636 -19.48 9.61 1.88
C TYR A 636 -19.46 9.61 0.36
N TYR A 637 -18.87 10.68 -0.20
CA TYR A 637 -18.56 10.77 -1.62
C TYR A 637 -17.03 10.72 -1.85
N GLY A 638 -16.51 9.58 -2.28
CA GLY A 638 -15.07 9.32 -2.42
C GLY A 638 -14.78 7.94 -3.00
N ARG A 639 -13.57 7.40 -2.82
CA ARG A 639 -13.23 6.03 -3.28
C ARG A 639 -13.82 4.96 -2.37
N GLY A 640 -14.50 3.99 -2.94
CA GLY A 640 -15.11 2.89 -2.19
C GLY A 640 -15.73 1.81 -3.07
N PRO A 641 -16.50 0.87 -2.46
CA PRO A 641 -16.81 0.80 -1.03
C PRO A 641 -15.80 0.00 -0.20
N VAL A 642 -14.70 -0.48 -0.77
CA VAL A 642 -13.71 -1.32 -0.06
C VAL A 642 -12.51 -0.49 0.41
N ASN A 643 -11.96 -0.86 1.57
CA ASN A 643 -10.85 -0.16 2.25
C ASN A 643 -9.67 0.07 1.31
N ASN A 644 -9.25 1.33 1.15
CA ASN A 644 -8.22 1.72 0.19
C ASN A 644 -7.25 2.73 0.78
N TYR A 645 -6.03 2.76 0.24
CA TYR A 645 -4.92 3.61 0.65
C TYR A 645 -4.28 4.22 -0.60
N ASN A 646 -3.43 5.24 -0.44
CA ASN A 646 -2.88 5.98 -1.58
C ASN A 646 -2.19 5.09 -2.62
N ASP A 647 -1.55 4.01 -2.19
CA ASP A 647 -0.87 3.00 -3.02
C ASP A 647 -1.71 1.74 -3.31
N ARG A 648 -2.96 1.66 -2.83
CA ARG A 648 -3.89 0.54 -3.08
C ARG A 648 -5.34 1.04 -3.21
N LYS A 649 -5.63 1.72 -4.32
CA LYS A 649 -6.94 2.35 -4.57
C LYS A 649 -7.47 2.19 -5.99
N THR A 650 -6.76 1.51 -6.87
CA THR A 650 -7.12 1.44 -8.31
C THR A 650 -8.44 0.70 -8.54
N SER A 651 -8.77 -0.24 -7.66
CA SER A 651 -10.04 -0.98 -7.67
C SER A 651 -11.24 -0.22 -7.11
N GLN A 652 -11.02 0.94 -6.49
CA GLN A 652 -12.06 1.66 -5.77
C GLN A 652 -12.46 2.94 -6.51
N PHE A 653 -13.71 2.97 -6.97
CA PHE A 653 -14.24 4.04 -7.79
C PHE A 653 -14.82 5.18 -6.96
N ILE A 654 -14.81 6.38 -7.53
CA ILE A 654 -15.45 7.55 -6.95
C ILE A 654 -16.96 7.40 -7.06
N GLY A 655 -17.63 7.38 -5.91
CA GLY A 655 -19.07 7.14 -5.80
C GLY A 655 -19.62 7.64 -4.47
N TRP A 656 -20.95 7.77 -4.41
CA TRP A 656 -21.65 7.96 -3.13
C TRP A 656 -21.90 6.59 -2.51
N TYR A 657 -21.28 6.34 -1.37
CA TYR A 657 -21.40 5.09 -0.63
C TYR A 657 -22.03 5.32 0.74
N HIS A 658 -22.71 4.29 1.23
CA HIS A 658 -23.37 4.29 2.53
C HIS A 658 -23.20 2.92 3.20
N SER A 659 -22.89 2.91 4.50
CA SER A 659 -22.99 1.72 5.35
C SER A 659 -23.07 2.10 6.84
N PRO A 660 -23.41 1.15 7.72
CA PRO A 660 -23.13 1.29 9.15
C PRO A 660 -21.63 1.45 9.41
N VAL A 661 -21.27 2.21 10.45
CA VAL A 661 -19.88 2.40 10.91
C VAL A 661 -19.22 1.05 11.27
N ALA A 662 -19.98 0.12 11.83
CA ALA A 662 -19.50 -1.22 12.19
C ALA A 662 -19.04 -2.06 10.98
N GLU A 663 -19.50 -1.72 9.76
CA GLU A 663 -19.18 -2.44 8.52
C GLU A 663 -18.06 -1.77 7.71
N GLN A 664 -17.48 -0.67 8.19
CA GLN A 664 -16.41 0.02 7.48
C GLN A 664 -15.05 -0.71 7.55
N GLY A 665 -14.85 -1.58 8.54
CA GLY A 665 -13.62 -2.38 8.69
C GLY A 665 -13.53 -3.54 7.68
N ILE A 666 -12.34 -4.17 7.61
CA ILE A 666 -12.09 -5.35 6.76
C ILE A 666 -11.92 -6.66 7.52
N MET A 667 -12.07 -6.63 8.86
CA MET A 667 -12.03 -7.77 9.77
C MET A 667 -10.83 -8.70 9.51
N LEU A 668 -9.67 -8.34 10.05
CA LEU A 668 -8.47 -9.16 10.00
C LEU A 668 -8.40 -10.09 11.22
N PRO A 669 -7.73 -11.26 11.15
CA PRO A 669 -7.43 -12.10 12.32
C PRO A 669 -6.80 -11.30 13.45
N LYS A 670 -6.05 -10.26 13.10
CA LYS A 670 -5.50 -9.28 14.02
C LYS A 670 -5.91 -7.85 13.65
N PRO A 671 -6.52 -7.09 14.57
CA PRO A 671 -6.88 -5.70 14.34
C PRO A 671 -5.67 -4.83 13.95
N GLN A 672 -5.85 -3.99 12.93
CA GLN A 672 -4.86 -3.04 12.37
C GLN A 672 -5.59 -1.79 11.87
N ALA A 673 -4.87 -0.78 11.38
CA ALA A 673 -5.50 0.33 10.67
C ALA A 673 -6.33 -0.19 9.48
N GLN A 674 -7.59 0.25 9.42
CA GLN A 674 -8.59 -0.18 8.44
C GLN A 674 -9.66 0.89 8.24
N GLY A 675 -10.58 0.68 7.29
CA GLY A 675 -11.71 1.57 7.01
C GLY A 675 -11.36 2.88 6.31
N ASN A 676 -10.13 3.02 5.81
CA ASN A 676 -9.66 4.22 5.11
C ASN A 676 -10.31 4.36 3.73
N ARG A 677 -10.68 5.61 3.38
CA ARG A 677 -11.27 6.01 2.10
C ARG A 677 -10.48 7.18 1.53
N GLU A 678 -9.81 6.98 0.41
CA GLU A 678 -9.09 8.04 -0.29
C GLU A 678 -10.02 8.92 -1.13
N GLU A 679 -9.56 10.14 -1.41
CA GLU A 679 -10.20 11.11 -2.30
C GLU A 679 -11.67 11.41 -1.92
N VAL A 680 -11.96 11.50 -0.63
CA VAL A 680 -13.28 11.88 -0.11
C VAL A 680 -13.50 13.39 -0.25
N ARG A 681 -14.61 13.79 -0.86
CA ARG A 681 -15.04 15.19 -0.96
C ARG A 681 -15.81 15.60 0.29
N TRP A 682 -16.68 14.72 0.79
CA TRP A 682 -17.42 14.91 2.03
C TRP A 682 -17.78 13.55 2.64
N CYS A 683 -17.98 13.52 3.95
CA CYS A 683 -18.55 12.39 4.67
C CYS A 683 -19.53 12.87 5.74
N ALA A 684 -20.58 12.10 5.99
CA ALA A 684 -21.60 12.38 6.98
C ALA A 684 -21.78 11.19 7.93
N VAL A 685 -22.08 11.50 9.19
CA VAL A 685 -22.45 10.50 10.18
C VAL A 685 -23.80 10.88 10.76
N THR A 686 -24.78 9.97 10.62
CA THR A 686 -26.17 10.18 11.03
C THR A 686 -26.63 9.10 12.01
N ASN A 687 -27.68 9.40 12.75
CA ASN A 687 -28.37 8.43 13.60
C ASN A 687 -29.51 7.73 12.84
N ASP A 688 -30.20 6.82 13.51
CA ASP A 688 -31.35 6.10 12.96
C ASP A 688 -32.54 7.01 12.60
N ASN A 689 -32.60 8.22 13.18
CA ASN A 689 -33.56 9.27 12.82
C ASN A 689 -33.09 10.11 11.61
N GLN A 690 -32.02 9.70 10.91
CA GLN A 690 -31.44 10.36 9.74
C GLN A 690 -30.89 11.77 10.00
N GLN A 691 -30.63 12.11 11.27
CA GLN A 691 -30.07 13.39 11.69
C GLN A 691 -28.62 13.21 12.12
N GLY A 692 -27.78 14.20 11.88
CA GLY A 692 -26.39 14.15 12.32
C GLY A 692 -25.56 15.31 11.81
N VAL A 693 -24.38 14.98 11.29
CA VAL A 693 -23.37 15.96 10.88
C VAL A 693 -22.72 15.56 9.57
N VAL A 694 -22.34 16.55 8.78
CA VAL A 694 -21.54 16.37 7.57
C VAL A 694 -20.26 17.18 7.65
N PHE A 695 -19.18 16.58 7.17
CA PHE A 695 -17.85 17.14 7.05
C PHE A 695 -17.51 17.25 5.56
N ILE A 696 -17.24 18.46 5.09
CA ILE A 696 -17.01 18.77 3.68
C ILE A 696 -15.58 19.24 3.54
N SER A 697 -14.75 18.49 2.82
CA SER A 697 -13.37 18.87 2.54
C SER A 697 -13.34 20.14 1.70
N ASP A 698 -12.31 20.95 1.88
CA ASP A 698 -12.04 22.05 0.97
C ASP A 698 -11.56 21.55 -0.41
N SER A 699 -10.99 20.37 -0.51
CA SER A 699 -10.65 19.72 -1.77
C SER A 699 -11.04 18.24 -1.70
N THR A 700 -10.07 17.39 -1.36
CA THR A 700 -10.25 15.98 -1.13
C THR A 700 -9.45 15.62 0.09
N MET A 701 -9.97 14.70 0.89
CA MET A 701 -9.33 14.19 2.10
C MET A 701 -9.30 12.66 2.06
N SER A 702 -8.54 12.04 2.96
CA SER A 702 -8.88 10.70 3.39
C SER A 702 -9.84 10.77 4.57
N ALA A 703 -10.74 9.80 4.69
CA ALA A 703 -11.63 9.68 5.84
C ALA A 703 -11.80 8.23 6.29
N SER A 704 -11.93 8.01 7.60
CA SER A 704 -12.30 6.73 8.18
C SER A 704 -13.21 6.92 9.38
N ALA A 705 -14.27 6.11 9.48
CA ALA A 705 -15.16 6.07 10.63
C ALA A 705 -15.22 4.64 11.18
N LEU A 706 -14.80 4.43 12.43
CA LEU A 706 -14.76 3.11 13.07
C LEU A 706 -15.39 3.12 14.47
N PRO A 707 -15.83 1.96 14.99
CA PRO A 707 -16.31 1.86 16.37
C PRO A 707 -15.22 2.00 17.45
N TRP A 708 -13.94 1.95 17.04
CA TRP A 708 -12.78 1.87 17.92
C TRP A 708 -11.69 2.87 17.53
N SER A 709 -10.89 3.28 18.51
CA SER A 709 -9.72 4.13 18.31
C SER A 709 -8.56 3.36 17.68
N GLN A 710 -7.59 4.09 17.14
CA GLN A 710 -6.34 3.47 16.64
C GLN A 710 -5.54 2.80 17.77
N GLN A 711 -5.62 3.32 19.00
CA GLN A 711 -4.98 2.73 20.17
C GLN A 711 -5.62 1.41 20.55
N GLU A 712 -6.95 1.32 20.55
CA GLU A 712 -7.69 0.07 20.83
C GLU A 712 -7.37 -1.01 19.79
N LEU A 713 -7.28 -0.62 18.51
CA LEU A 713 -6.84 -1.53 17.43
C LEU A 713 -5.39 -2.01 17.62
N THR A 714 -4.49 -1.16 18.10
CA THR A 714 -3.09 -1.55 18.38
C THR A 714 -2.96 -2.57 19.50
N LEU A 715 -3.80 -2.46 20.54
CA LEU A 715 -3.69 -3.25 21.77
C LEU A 715 -4.40 -4.61 21.70
N ALA A 716 -5.34 -4.79 20.78
CA ALA A 716 -6.04 -6.06 20.61
C ALA A 716 -5.22 -7.03 19.74
N ALA A 717 -4.96 -8.24 20.24
CA ALA A 717 -4.37 -9.32 19.43
C ALA A 717 -5.41 -9.93 18.49
N HIS A 718 -6.65 -10.07 18.98
CA HIS A 718 -7.76 -10.66 18.25
C HIS A 718 -9.02 -9.76 18.26
N PRO A 719 -9.88 -9.79 17.23
CA PRO A 719 -11.08 -8.94 17.16
C PRO A 719 -12.02 -9.09 18.35
N TYR A 720 -12.12 -10.28 18.95
CA TYR A 720 -13.01 -10.51 20.09
C TYR A 720 -12.56 -9.78 21.37
N GLN A 721 -11.30 -9.33 21.42
CA GLN A 721 -10.70 -8.59 22.54
C GLN A 721 -10.88 -7.07 22.41
N LEU A 722 -11.41 -6.58 21.29
CA LEU A 722 -11.75 -5.16 21.15
C LEU A 722 -12.82 -4.77 22.18
N PRO A 723 -12.69 -3.61 22.83
CA PRO A 723 -13.66 -3.19 23.84
C PRO A 723 -15.01 -2.87 23.21
N LYS A 724 -16.04 -2.72 24.05
CA LYS A 724 -17.30 -2.14 23.60
C LYS A 724 -17.05 -0.73 23.06
N SER A 725 -17.61 -0.43 21.89
CA SER A 725 -17.47 0.88 21.25
C SER A 725 -17.84 2.02 22.19
N SER A 726 -16.96 3.02 22.24
CA SER A 726 -17.14 4.27 22.99
C SER A 726 -17.81 5.38 22.16
N GLY A 727 -17.96 5.17 20.85
CA GLY A 727 -18.48 6.14 19.89
C GLY A 727 -18.02 5.83 18.47
N THR A 728 -18.37 6.71 17.54
CA THR A 728 -17.81 6.68 16.18
C THR A 728 -16.52 7.49 16.17
N HIS A 729 -15.40 6.80 16.06
CA HIS A 729 -14.06 7.38 15.90
C HIS A 729 -13.88 7.79 14.46
N LEU A 730 -13.91 9.10 14.21
CA LEU A 730 -13.79 9.70 12.88
C LEU A 730 -12.42 10.34 12.72
N HIS A 731 -11.70 9.96 11.66
CA HIS A 731 -10.50 10.65 11.20
C HIS A 731 -10.78 11.32 9.87
N LEU A 732 -10.36 12.58 9.76
CA LEU A 732 -10.33 13.36 8.52
C LEU A 732 -8.89 13.77 8.27
N ASP A 733 -8.29 13.19 7.24
CA ASP A 733 -6.86 13.30 7.00
C ASP A 733 -6.56 14.06 5.72
N ALA A 734 -5.57 14.96 5.80
CA ALA A 734 -5.02 15.60 4.61
C ALA A 734 -4.35 14.55 3.73
N LYS A 735 -3.61 13.63 4.35
CA LYS A 735 -2.90 12.53 3.71
C LYS A 735 -2.73 11.36 4.67
N VAL A 736 -2.70 10.14 4.12
CA VAL A 736 -2.40 8.89 4.81
C VAL A 736 -1.28 8.17 4.06
N THR A 737 -0.28 7.67 4.79
CA THR A 737 0.83 6.92 4.17
C THR A 737 0.30 5.61 3.58
N GLY A 738 0.87 5.18 2.46
CA GLY A 738 0.57 3.90 1.84
C GLY A 738 0.81 2.69 2.76
N LEU A 739 0.51 1.51 2.24
CA LEU A 739 0.70 0.23 2.93
C LEU A 739 2.04 -0.43 2.58
N GLY A 740 2.58 -0.23 1.37
CA GLY A 740 3.77 -0.92 0.89
C GLY A 740 3.63 -2.46 0.85
N GLY A 741 4.75 -3.16 0.97
CA GLY A 741 4.84 -4.63 0.98
C GLY A 741 5.99 -5.14 1.86
N ALA A 742 6.19 -4.48 3.01
CA ALA A 742 7.39 -4.62 3.85
C ALA A 742 7.40 -5.82 4.80
N SER A 743 6.25 -6.48 5.03
CA SER A 743 6.20 -7.69 5.86
C SER A 743 7.10 -8.81 5.30
N CYS A 744 7.27 -8.86 3.98
CA CYS A 744 8.34 -9.62 3.33
C CYS A 744 8.74 -8.95 2.00
N GLY A 745 9.98 -8.46 1.92
CA GLY A 745 10.68 -8.16 0.66
C GLY A 745 10.48 -6.76 0.04
N GLN A 746 9.34 -6.45 -0.61
CA GLN A 746 9.15 -5.28 -1.50
C GLN A 746 9.61 -3.93 -0.92
N GLY A 747 9.59 -3.81 0.41
CA GLY A 747 9.92 -2.60 1.15
C GLY A 747 8.69 -1.75 1.47
N GLY A 748 8.94 -0.56 1.99
CA GLY A 748 7.89 0.39 2.37
C GLY A 748 7.16 0.99 1.17
N PRO A 749 6.13 1.82 1.42
CA PRO A 749 5.48 2.59 0.37
C PRO A 749 6.50 3.42 -0.42
N LEU A 750 6.30 3.55 -1.74
CA LEU A 750 7.14 4.42 -2.57
C LEU A 750 7.11 5.86 -2.03
N THR A 751 8.18 6.63 -2.25
CA THR A 751 8.30 8.00 -1.72
C THR A 751 7.07 8.90 -1.99
N PRO A 752 6.43 8.86 -3.18
CA PRO A 752 5.20 9.63 -3.43
C PRO A 752 4.00 9.22 -2.56
N ASP A 753 4.02 7.99 -2.03
CA ASP A 753 2.99 7.41 -1.18
C ASP A 753 3.29 7.55 0.31
N GLN A 754 4.40 8.21 0.67
CA GLN A 754 4.76 8.51 2.06
C GLN A 754 4.26 9.90 2.47
N VAL A 755 3.64 9.97 3.64
CA VAL A 755 3.36 11.23 4.33
C VAL A 755 4.55 11.57 5.19
N ARG A 756 5.06 12.80 5.03
CA ARG A 756 6.13 13.34 5.87
C ARG A 756 5.59 14.51 6.69
N SER A 757 6.25 14.82 7.80
CA SER A 757 5.97 15.98 8.66
C SER A 757 6.30 17.35 8.01
N THR A 758 6.28 17.41 6.67
CA THR A 758 6.39 18.64 5.90
C THR A 758 5.17 19.54 6.12
N PRO A 759 5.30 20.88 5.96
CA PRO A 759 4.22 21.81 6.12
C PRO A 759 3.01 21.40 5.29
N THR A 760 1.87 21.24 5.95
CA THR A 760 0.63 20.74 5.33
C THR A 760 -0.53 21.66 5.68
N THR A 761 -1.34 22.01 4.70
CA THR A 761 -2.65 22.64 4.94
C THR A 761 -3.74 21.61 4.95
N PHE A 762 -4.73 21.81 5.82
CA PHE A 762 -5.93 21.02 5.79
C PHE A 762 -7.14 21.84 6.25
N GLY A 763 -8.29 21.60 5.66
CA GLY A 763 -9.49 22.32 6.03
C GLY A 763 -10.76 21.58 5.64
N PHE A 764 -11.80 21.77 6.44
CA PHE A 764 -13.11 21.17 6.25
C PHE A 764 -14.20 22.03 6.87
N ILE A 765 -15.44 21.83 6.43
CA ILE A 765 -16.63 22.49 6.94
C ILE A 765 -17.47 21.44 7.70
N ILE A 766 -17.90 21.77 8.91
CA ILE A 766 -18.82 21.00 9.73
C ILE A 766 -20.21 21.64 9.63
N ARG A 767 -21.24 20.86 9.30
CA ARG A 767 -22.62 21.36 9.19
C ARG A 767 -23.62 20.36 9.77
N PRO A 768 -24.79 20.81 10.28
CA PRO A 768 -25.88 19.89 10.57
C PRO A 768 -26.29 19.16 9.30
N ALA A 769 -26.57 17.86 9.42
CA ALA A 769 -26.96 17.02 8.30
C ALA A 769 -28.30 16.32 8.55
N VAL A 770 -29.12 16.27 7.51
CA VAL A 770 -30.28 15.38 7.40
C VAL A 770 -30.07 14.53 6.16
N LYS A 771 -30.18 13.20 6.27
CA LYS A 771 -29.77 12.25 5.21
C LYS A 771 -30.43 12.56 3.86
N SER A 772 -31.73 12.88 3.86
CA SER A 772 -32.50 13.21 2.65
C SER A 772 -32.05 14.49 1.94
N GLU A 773 -31.30 15.36 2.61
CA GLU A 773 -30.87 16.67 2.10
C GLU A 773 -29.36 16.75 1.84
N LEU A 774 -28.60 15.68 2.09
CA LEU A 774 -27.13 15.66 1.97
C LEU A 774 -26.65 16.22 0.62
N GLY A 775 -27.30 15.86 -0.48
CA GLY A 775 -26.93 16.32 -1.83
C GLY A 775 -26.97 17.85 -2.00
N ASN A 776 -27.78 18.55 -1.23
CA ASN A 776 -27.84 20.02 -1.23
C ASN A 776 -26.93 20.62 -0.15
N ILE A 777 -26.87 20.03 1.04
CA ILE A 777 -26.08 20.55 2.18
C ILE A 777 -24.58 20.55 1.84
N VAL A 778 -24.11 19.57 1.07
CA VAL A 778 -22.70 19.44 0.69
C VAL A 778 -22.26 20.39 -0.42
N LYS A 779 -23.19 21.08 -1.09
CA LYS A 779 -22.92 21.99 -2.21
C LYS A 779 -22.48 23.37 -1.71
N VAL A 780 -21.36 23.40 -1.00
CA VAL A 780 -20.73 24.62 -0.49
C VAL A 780 -19.21 24.59 -0.66
N SER A 781 -18.59 25.76 -0.69
CA SER A 781 -17.12 25.91 -0.71
C SER A 781 -16.63 26.70 0.51
N ALA A 782 -15.41 26.36 0.97
CA ALA A 782 -14.71 27.06 2.05
C ALA A 782 -14.34 28.49 1.64
N THR A 783 -14.41 29.44 2.58
CA THR A 783 -14.12 30.86 2.35
C THR A 783 -12.73 31.30 2.79
N GLY A 784 -12.11 30.58 3.72
CA GLY A 784 -10.92 30.99 4.47
C GLY A 784 -9.59 30.48 3.93
N ARG A 785 -9.59 29.76 2.80
CA ARG A 785 -8.40 29.06 2.28
C ARG A 785 -7.19 29.99 2.05
N GLU A 786 -7.43 31.24 1.65
CA GLU A 786 -6.36 32.24 1.43
C GLU A 786 -5.63 32.66 2.72
N MET A 787 -6.30 32.68 3.87
CA MET A 787 -5.70 33.12 5.14
C MET A 787 -4.59 32.18 5.60
N VAL A 788 -4.72 30.89 5.29
CA VAL A 788 -3.75 29.87 5.68
C VAL A 788 -2.61 29.75 4.67
N LYS A 789 -2.85 30.06 3.39
CA LYS A 789 -1.81 30.05 2.34
C LYS A 789 -0.64 30.99 2.64
N GLU A 790 -0.89 32.18 3.18
CA GLU A 790 0.19 33.12 3.51
C GLU A 790 1.08 32.61 4.67
N VAL A 791 0.45 31.99 5.68
CA VAL A 791 1.15 31.36 6.81
C VAL A 791 2.03 30.22 6.32
N MET A 792 1.50 29.41 5.41
CA MET A 792 2.23 28.31 4.80
C MET A 792 3.43 28.77 4.00
N LYS A 793 3.29 29.84 3.22
CA LYS A 793 4.41 30.41 2.47
C LYS A 793 5.56 30.79 3.42
N LYS A 794 5.24 31.38 4.58
CA LYS A 794 6.23 31.71 5.62
C LYS A 794 6.84 30.45 6.26
N MET A 795 6.02 29.44 6.58
CA MET A 795 6.51 28.15 7.12
C MET A 795 7.45 27.42 6.15
N GLN A 796 7.11 27.41 4.86
CA GLN A 796 7.92 26.81 3.80
C GLN A 796 9.23 27.59 3.57
N GLN A 797 9.18 28.92 3.59
CA GLN A 797 10.38 29.77 3.50
C GLN A 797 11.35 29.53 4.67
N ASN A 798 10.84 29.37 5.89
CA ASN A 798 11.65 29.07 7.07
C ASN A 798 12.25 27.65 7.07
N GLN A 799 11.70 26.71 6.30
CA GLN A 799 12.31 25.38 6.09
C GLN A 799 13.29 25.35 4.91
N GLN A 800 13.09 26.19 3.88
CA GLN A 800 14.01 26.29 2.74
C GLN A 800 15.38 26.88 3.09
N THR A 801 15.54 27.49 4.27
CA THR A 801 16.83 28.03 4.73
C THR A 801 17.86 26.96 5.14
N SER A 802 17.50 25.67 5.22
CA SER A 802 18.48 24.57 5.42
C SER A 802 19.02 23.94 4.12
N GLY A 803 18.27 24.02 3.01
CA GLY A 803 18.74 24.05 1.60
C GLY A 803 19.83 23.12 1.05
N LEU A 804 20.20 22.02 1.71
CA LEU A 804 21.19 21.05 1.24
C LEU A 804 20.51 19.71 0.89
N GLN A 805 20.83 19.13 -0.26
CA GLN A 805 20.31 17.84 -0.73
C GLN A 805 21.45 16.91 -1.13
N ILE A 806 21.21 15.61 -1.18
CA ILE A 806 22.17 14.65 -1.74
C ILE A 806 22.04 14.63 -3.26
N ALA A 807 23.11 14.95 -3.95
CA ALA A 807 23.23 14.83 -5.40
C ALA A 807 23.68 13.42 -5.81
N PHE A 808 24.56 12.80 -5.02
CA PHE A 808 25.11 11.47 -5.27
C PHE A 808 25.76 10.91 -4.00
N ALA A 809 25.79 9.59 -3.85
CA ALA A 809 26.61 8.89 -2.86
C ALA A 809 27.32 7.71 -3.54
N SER A 810 28.59 7.50 -3.21
CA SER A 810 29.39 6.40 -3.80
C SER A 810 28.93 5.02 -3.34
N SER A 811 28.34 4.94 -2.16
CA SER A 811 27.84 3.71 -1.53
C SER A 811 26.84 4.08 -0.43
N GLN A 812 25.80 3.27 -0.27
CA GLN A 812 24.82 3.39 0.81
C GLN A 812 24.25 2.02 1.15
N GLU A 813 23.99 1.76 2.42
CA GLU A 813 23.33 0.57 2.90
C GLU A 813 21.82 0.68 2.61
N PRO A 814 21.22 -0.31 1.93
CA PRO A 814 19.78 -0.35 1.71
C PRO A 814 19.00 -0.31 3.04
N ASP A 815 17.84 0.33 3.03
CA ASP A 815 16.85 0.37 4.12
C ASP A 815 17.26 1.12 5.41
N GLU A 816 18.53 1.09 5.84
CA GLU A 816 18.97 1.72 7.08
C GLU A 816 20.05 2.80 6.94
N GLY A 817 20.82 2.84 5.85
CA GLY A 817 21.98 3.71 5.71
C GLY A 817 21.95 4.67 4.51
N ASP A 818 20.78 5.18 4.12
CA ASP A 818 20.62 6.09 2.99
C ASP A 818 21.43 7.39 3.19
N ALA A 819 22.14 7.84 2.14
CA ALA A 819 22.88 9.09 2.19
C ALA A 819 22.01 10.32 2.46
N ALA A 820 20.71 10.26 2.13
CA ALA A 820 19.74 11.32 2.41
C ALA A 820 19.62 11.64 3.89
N TYR A 821 19.96 10.70 4.77
CA TYR A 821 19.97 10.89 6.22
C TYR A 821 20.99 11.93 6.67
N LEU A 822 22.10 12.13 5.94
CA LEU A 822 23.08 13.18 6.26
C LEU A 822 22.50 14.60 6.19
N VAL A 823 21.33 14.82 5.59
CA VAL A 823 20.76 16.15 5.41
C VAL A 823 19.29 16.20 5.81
N ASP A 824 18.82 15.24 6.59
CA ASP A 824 17.42 15.15 6.97
C ASP A 824 17.04 15.90 8.26
N GLY A 825 18.04 16.31 9.05
CA GLY A 825 17.84 17.02 10.30
C GLY A 825 17.36 16.11 11.43
N ASP A 826 17.56 14.80 11.29
CA ASP A 826 17.31 13.76 12.28
C ASP A 826 18.62 13.10 12.75
N PRO A 827 19.18 13.52 13.90
CA PRO A 827 20.38 12.91 14.47
C PRO A 827 20.26 11.42 14.79
N SER A 828 19.05 10.85 14.82
CA SER A 828 18.83 9.43 15.12
C SER A 828 18.97 8.52 13.89
N THR A 829 18.93 9.08 12.69
CA THR A 829 19.25 8.37 11.43
C THR A 829 20.73 8.57 11.08
N PHE A 830 21.26 7.73 10.20
CA PHE A 830 22.63 7.84 9.74
C PHE A 830 22.80 7.27 8.34
N TRP A 831 23.57 7.95 7.50
CA TRP A 831 24.13 7.33 6.32
C TRP A 831 25.15 6.26 6.75
N HIS A 832 25.18 5.15 6.02
CA HIS A 832 26.23 4.14 6.13
C HIS A 832 26.54 3.59 4.75
N THR A 833 27.81 3.38 4.43
CA THR A 833 28.21 2.69 3.20
C THR A 833 27.79 1.22 3.24
N MET A 834 27.45 0.66 2.09
CA MET A 834 26.95 -0.70 1.95
C MET A 834 27.86 -1.76 2.60
N TYR A 835 27.25 -2.66 3.36
CA TYR A 835 27.88 -3.81 4.00
C TYR A 835 27.07 -5.11 3.83
N SER A 836 25.76 -5.06 3.52
CA SER A 836 24.93 -6.28 3.39
C SER A 836 25.12 -7.05 2.08
N ILE A 837 25.33 -6.36 0.96
CA ILE A 837 25.44 -6.99 -0.37
C ILE A 837 26.91 -7.13 -0.79
N THR A 838 27.65 -6.02 -0.75
CA THR A 838 29.07 -5.97 -1.15
C THR A 838 29.83 -4.91 -0.35
N LEU A 839 31.06 -5.23 0.08
CA LEU A 839 31.96 -4.29 0.75
C LEU A 839 32.85 -3.56 -0.26
N ALA A 840 32.57 -2.28 -0.52
CA ALA A 840 33.41 -1.41 -1.36
C ALA A 840 34.58 -0.81 -0.55
N LYS A 841 35.76 -0.73 -1.15
CA LYS A 841 36.95 -0.13 -0.51
C LYS A 841 36.94 1.40 -0.62
N TYR A 842 37.59 2.07 0.32
CA TYR A 842 37.82 3.51 0.27
C TYR A 842 38.52 3.96 -1.05
N PRO A 843 38.27 5.21 -1.52
CA PRO A 843 37.51 6.28 -0.87
C PRO A 843 35.99 6.18 -1.05
N HIS A 844 35.25 6.62 -0.04
CA HIS A 844 33.79 6.81 -0.11
C HIS A 844 33.46 8.30 -0.18
N TRP A 845 32.41 8.71 -0.87
CA TRP A 845 32.04 10.12 -0.93
C TRP A 845 30.54 10.36 -1.09
N VAL A 846 30.13 11.54 -0.60
CA VAL A 846 28.78 12.07 -0.75
C VAL A 846 28.88 13.46 -1.35
N ASP A 847 28.09 13.68 -2.40
CA ASP A 847 27.94 14.95 -3.09
C ASP A 847 26.66 15.62 -2.64
N PHE A 848 26.77 16.87 -2.22
CA PHE A 848 25.69 17.70 -1.74
C PHE A 848 25.38 18.81 -2.76
N ASP A 849 24.10 19.04 -3.05
CA ASP A 849 23.60 20.18 -3.84
C ASP A 849 22.99 21.23 -2.91
N ALA A 850 23.55 22.45 -2.92
CA ALA A 850 23.01 23.59 -2.18
C ALA A 850 21.81 24.28 -2.88
N GLY A 851 21.34 23.73 -4.01
CA GLY A 851 20.25 24.20 -4.87
C GLY A 851 20.61 25.39 -5.76
N LYS A 852 21.51 26.26 -5.29
CA LYS A 852 22.08 27.40 -6.01
C LYS A 852 23.50 27.67 -5.52
N GLN A 853 24.24 28.50 -6.23
CA GLN A 853 25.57 28.92 -5.80
C GLN A 853 25.48 29.69 -4.46
N LYS A 854 26.21 29.24 -3.44
CA LYS A 854 26.30 29.87 -2.12
C LYS A 854 27.75 30.21 -1.78
N VAL A 855 27.96 31.22 -0.95
CA VAL A 855 29.26 31.49 -0.32
C VAL A 855 29.35 30.60 0.92
N ILE A 856 30.22 29.60 0.89
CA ILE A 856 30.39 28.56 1.90
C ILE A 856 31.63 28.92 2.72
N LYS A 857 31.46 29.05 4.05
CA LYS A 857 32.53 29.37 5.01
C LYS A 857 33.06 28.13 5.73
N GLY A 858 32.27 27.06 5.78
CA GLY A 858 32.56 25.85 6.54
C GLY A 858 31.42 24.85 6.44
N PHE A 859 31.48 23.82 7.27
CA PHE A 859 30.43 22.82 7.41
C PHE A 859 30.41 22.26 8.84
N THR A 860 29.33 21.57 9.18
CA THR A 860 29.27 20.71 10.36
C THR A 860 29.09 19.26 9.94
N TYR A 861 29.60 18.34 10.76
CA TYR A 861 29.44 16.91 10.62
C TYR A 861 29.12 16.30 11.98
N LEU A 862 28.06 15.50 12.04
CA LEU A 862 27.67 14.73 13.21
C LEU A 862 27.86 13.25 12.90
N ALA A 863 28.65 12.56 13.71
CA ALA A 863 28.78 11.11 13.64
C ALA A 863 27.46 10.41 14.04
N ARG A 864 27.31 9.12 13.74
CA ARG A 864 26.12 8.34 14.16
C ARG A 864 25.87 8.42 15.68
N GLN A 865 24.60 8.48 16.10
CA GLN A 865 24.19 8.68 17.50
C GLN A 865 23.69 7.41 18.21
N ASP A 866 23.80 6.25 17.59
CA ASP A 866 23.29 4.96 18.08
C ASP A 866 24.26 4.22 19.04
N GLY A 867 25.31 4.90 19.50
CA GLY A 867 26.34 4.34 20.39
C GLY A 867 27.42 3.52 19.69
N SER A 868 27.32 3.31 18.37
CA SER A 868 28.36 2.66 17.57
C SER A 868 29.35 3.68 16.99
N LEU A 869 30.62 3.29 16.83
CA LEU A 869 31.63 4.07 16.10
C LEU A 869 31.94 3.49 14.72
N ASN A 870 31.15 2.52 14.27
CA ASN A 870 31.33 1.87 12.98
C ASN A 870 30.96 2.80 11.82
N GLY A 871 31.85 2.90 10.84
CA GLY A 871 31.81 3.82 9.72
C GLY A 871 32.23 5.25 10.06
N CYS A 872 32.44 5.62 11.33
CA CYS A 872 32.74 7.01 11.68
C CYS A 872 34.00 7.48 10.96
N ILE A 873 33.86 8.51 10.12
CA ILE A 873 34.95 9.02 9.28
C ILE A 873 36.08 9.55 10.17
N LYS A 874 37.32 9.24 9.79
CA LYS A 874 38.53 9.74 10.43
C LYS A 874 39.19 10.78 9.54
N ASP A 875 39.78 10.38 8.42
CA ASP A 875 40.41 11.31 7.48
C ASP A 875 39.47 11.62 6.31
N TYR A 876 39.43 12.89 5.87
CA TYR A 876 38.56 13.32 4.77
C TYR A 876 39.18 14.42 3.90
N GLU A 877 38.60 14.57 2.71
CA GLU A 877 38.86 15.67 1.79
C GLU A 877 37.56 16.31 1.31
N ILE A 878 37.62 17.61 1.06
CA ILE A 878 36.50 18.40 0.60
C ILE A 878 36.74 18.91 -0.80
N TYR A 879 35.75 18.76 -1.66
CA TYR A 879 35.75 19.34 -3.00
C TYR A 879 34.52 20.22 -3.21
N VAL A 880 34.61 21.12 -4.18
CA VAL A 880 33.49 21.95 -4.62
C VAL A 880 33.35 21.94 -6.14
N SER A 881 32.12 22.11 -6.61
CA SER A 881 31.79 22.19 -8.03
C SER A 881 30.61 23.15 -8.26
N ASN A 882 30.47 23.63 -9.50
CA ASN A 882 29.30 24.40 -9.93
C ASN A 882 28.34 23.57 -10.81
N ASP A 883 28.75 22.40 -11.30
CA ASP A 883 27.99 21.59 -12.26
C ASP A 883 27.84 20.10 -11.87
N ASN A 884 28.37 19.71 -10.70
CA ASN A 884 28.39 18.34 -10.17
C ASN A 884 29.19 17.33 -11.01
N LYS A 885 29.97 17.80 -12.00
CA LYS A 885 30.72 16.95 -12.93
C LYS A 885 32.21 17.22 -12.85
N THR A 886 32.59 18.50 -12.86
CA THR A 886 33.99 18.91 -12.77
C THR A 886 34.32 19.25 -11.32
N TRP A 887 35.18 18.44 -10.72
CA TRP A 887 35.69 18.59 -9.36
C TRP A 887 37.20 18.84 -9.48
N GLY A 888 37.66 20.01 -9.05
CA GLY A 888 39.09 20.36 -9.08
C GLY A 888 39.88 19.64 -7.99
N GLU A 889 41.00 20.23 -7.56
CA GLU A 889 41.75 19.77 -6.39
C GLU A 889 40.95 19.97 -5.08
N PRO A 890 41.22 19.16 -4.02
CA PRO A 890 40.52 19.32 -2.75
C PRO A 890 40.82 20.68 -2.13
N ILE A 891 39.78 21.39 -1.71
CA ILE A 891 39.89 22.71 -1.10
C ILE A 891 40.23 22.65 0.39
N LEU A 892 40.05 21.47 1.00
CA LEU A 892 40.41 21.17 2.39
C LEU A 892 40.72 19.67 2.51
N LYS A 893 41.75 19.34 3.30
CA LYS A 893 41.99 18.00 3.83
C LYS A 893 41.97 18.10 5.34
N GLY A 894 41.34 17.16 6.02
CA GLY A 894 41.17 17.25 7.46
C GLY A 894 40.98 15.89 8.13
N HIS A 895 40.85 15.96 9.44
CA HIS A 895 40.65 14.83 10.33
C HIS A 895 39.53 15.14 11.32
N PHE A 896 38.60 14.21 11.51
CA PHE A 896 37.57 14.29 12.54
C PHE A 896 38.05 13.62 13.83
N GLU A 897 37.73 14.23 14.97
CA GLU A 897 37.97 13.61 16.27
C GLU A 897 37.09 12.36 16.45
N LYS A 898 37.58 11.38 17.21
CA LYS A 898 36.85 10.16 17.57
C LYS A 898 35.79 10.46 18.64
N THR A 899 34.74 11.16 18.25
CA THR A 899 33.65 11.62 19.13
C THR A 899 32.30 11.56 18.42
N ALA A 900 31.23 11.30 19.18
CA ALA A 900 29.85 11.41 18.70
C ALA A 900 29.32 12.85 18.68
N LYS A 901 30.06 13.81 19.24
CA LYS A 901 29.63 15.22 19.29
C LYS A 901 29.69 15.87 17.90
N LEU A 902 28.83 16.87 17.68
CA LEU A 902 28.84 17.70 16.47
C LEU A 902 30.20 18.36 16.28
N GLN A 903 30.82 18.16 15.11
CA GLN A 903 32.10 18.74 14.75
C GLN A 903 31.88 19.88 13.75
N LYS A 904 32.49 21.03 14.01
CA LYS A 904 32.40 22.23 13.17
C LYS A 904 33.75 22.48 12.51
N VAL A 905 33.76 22.57 11.18
CA VAL A 905 34.98 22.76 10.38
C VAL A 905 34.83 24.02 9.53
N MET A 906 35.81 24.93 9.65
CA MET A 906 35.87 26.16 8.84
C MET A 906 36.85 25.98 7.68
N LEU A 907 36.49 26.49 6.50
CA LEU A 907 37.39 26.53 5.35
C LEU A 907 38.43 27.64 5.57
N ASN A 908 39.66 27.44 5.06
CA ASN A 908 40.74 28.43 5.12
C ASN A 908 40.36 29.78 4.48
N LYS A 909 39.46 29.74 3.49
CA LYS A 909 38.83 30.91 2.87
C LYS A 909 37.41 30.54 2.41
N PRO A 910 36.45 31.48 2.45
CA PRO A 910 35.13 31.24 1.88
C PRO A 910 35.21 30.88 0.39
N VAL A 911 34.39 29.95 -0.06
CA VAL A 911 34.33 29.50 -1.47
C VAL A 911 32.93 29.66 -2.02
N LYS A 912 32.80 30.06 -3.28
CA LYS A 912 31.51 30.25 -3.93
C LYS A 912 31.19 29.08 -4.85
N ALA A 913 30.33 28.17 -4.42
CA ALA A 913 29.99 26.94 -5.14
C ALA A 913 28.54 26.53 -4.95
N ARG A 914 28.02 25.67 -5.84
CA ARG A 914 26.70 25.03 -5.68
C ARG A 914 26.81 23.65 -5.06
N TYR A 915 27.78 22.86 -5.51
CA TYR A 915 27.98 21.49 -5.07
C TYR A 915 29.19 21.38 -4.13
N PHE A 916 29.06 20.50 -3.15
CA PHE A 916 30.07 20.24 -2.13
C PHE A 916 30.24 18.73 -1.99
N ARG A 917 31.46 18.21 -1.94
CA ARG A 917 31.72 16.77 -1.77
C ARG A 917 32.48 16.54 -0.49
N LEU A 918 31.97 15.64 0.34
CA LEU A 918 32.72 15.03 1.43
C LEU A 918 33.28 13.70 0.94
N ARG A 919 34.60 13.59 0.82
CA ARG A 919 35.30 12.34 0.48
C ARG A 919 35.98 11.78 1.72
N ALA A 920 35.44 10.71 2.26
CA ALA A 920 36.03 9.95 3.36
C ALA A 920 37.19 9.08 2.82
N LEU A 921 38.31 9.06 3.55
CA LEU A 921 39.53 8.33 3.18
C LEU A 921 39.77 7.07 4.04
N ASN A 922 39.29 7.08 5.28
CA ASN A 922 39.31 5.95 6.21
C ASN A 922 38.38 6.22 7.42
N GLU A 923 38.05 5.17 8.19
CA GLU A 923 37.27 5.28 9.43
C GLU A 923 38.09 5.07 10.72
N GLN A 924 37.50 5.45 11.85
CA GLN A 924 38.10 5.45 13.18
C GLN A 924 38.52 4.06 13.70
N ASN A 925 38.00 2.96 13.13
CA ASN A 925 38.30 1.58 13.55
C ASN A 925 39.01 0.75 12.44
N GLY A 926 39.40 1.37 11.33
CA GLY A 926 40.23 0.75 10.30
C GLY A 926 39.53 -0.22 9.34
N GLN A 927 38.20 -0.28 9.33
CA GLN A 927 37.41 -0.98 8.31
C GLN A 927 37.20 -0.11 7.06
N ASP A 928 36.61 -0.68 6.01
CA ASP A 928 36.31 0.00 4.74
C ASP A 928 34.90 0.64 4.73
N TYR A 929 34.42 1.19 5.86
CA TYR A 929 33.08 1.77 6.00
C TYR A 929 33.11 3.28 6.21
N ALA A 930 32.16 4.03 5.66
CA ALA A 930 31.89 5.42 6.06
C ALA A 930 30.45 5.59 6.54
N SER A 931 30.22 6.43 7.54
CA SER A 931 28.91 6.71 8.12
C SER A 931 28.81 8.13 8.67
N GLY A 932 27.61 8.63 8.93
CA GLY A 932 27.37 9.91 9.60
C GLY A 932 25.89 10.25 9.73
N SER A 933 25.49 10.95 10.79
CA SER A 933 24.11 11.35 11.03
C SER A 933 23.72 12.65 10.35
N GLU A 934 24.53 13.70 10.46
CA GLU A 934 24.17 15.01 9.92
C GLU A 934 25.35 15.70 9.27
N PHE A 935 25.07 16.46 8.22
CA PHE A 935 26.00 17.29 7.49
C PHE A 935 25.31 18.59 7.08
N THR A 936 25.84 19.74 7.51
CA THR A 936 25.29 21.04 7.12
C THR A 936 26.37 21.97 6.60
N LEU A 937 26.04 22.83 5.63
CA LEU A 937 26.93 23.88 5.19
C LEU A 937 26.76 25.14 6.05
N ILE A 938 27.87 25.78 6.40
CA ILE A 938 27.91 27.10 7.02
C ILE A 938 28.04 28.11 5.88
N THR A 939 26.97 28.83 5.59
CA THR A 939 26.93 29.84 4.52
C THR A 939 26.76 31.25 5.07
N GLU A 940 26.97 32.26 4.23
CA GLU A 940 26.62 33.66 4.54
C GLU A 940 25.12 33.91 4.62
#